data_AF-A0A8H7EZF6-F1
#
_entry.id   AF-A0A8H7EZF6-F1
#
_cell.length_a   1.000
_cell.length_b   1.000
_cell.length_c   1.000
_cell.angle_alpha   90.00
_cell.angle_beta   90.00
_cell.angle_gamma   90.00
#
_symmetry.space_group_name_H-M   'P 1'
#
loop_
_entity.id
_entity.type
_entity.pdbx_description
1 polymer ?
#
loop_
_entity_poly.entity_id
_entity_poly.type
_entity_poly.pdbx_seq_one_letter_code
_entity_poly.pdbx_strand_id
1 'polypeptide(L)'
;MNATPTPMPFDPPNPISLSSRLQPKRRPLSPSTDVDVDHPKKRQRTEKDSHSNIVDDNLPVHHANLAGSTVFYTLSHGRAVFRLLEAYTILEATKDSSAQYPTPGCYPETRLKLRVKLKAWLFGEMAKWRMLWVRGRAGTGKSAIAQTFAESCDGWGRHGGSYFFSRIAGRTKLETVIPTLVYQLAHAIPEYKALISTELANNSLLLRNSPIVQFKRLIIEPLSALQRQCPREPMIIILDGLDECKGEDAQLKILEMISDSLRTSLDLPLRWLIFSRPEPHLKRTFFQIQDCAREELTIDAECRDDVEHYARGRVLKFKATYSDVTPTDWPSQEDFQKLVTAVSGHFVLAATSLNYIGDPDKANPPAQLDALLTFMYRSEVSLADPLESLDMLYSWILGHISPTLFGTTWRILAHLFHHSELRPYLQIDGSAQALYNLLRLEPSIFYEALRELRPIMRIPKPEDAARYQVQFHHVSFQDFILDPNRAKDTSTLTTKYTIILIDTTLRLSQSIDEELLAHIYDLDFKHWPASYIYHLTKSARLESESSNSFVRTVPSSPTDHQLLEYLNQMIKHGVANPATFPLGQPFNDSNTWARDYFLIGHGVKSVVVLMTKSPAQWVQRIHSFHSDKEPSEEQISKFNHDLKELKWDEEKARECIDHYIHSQLPE
;
A
#
# COMPACT_ATOMS: atom_id res chain seq x y z
N MET A 1 37.24 -27.98 -55.67
CA MET A 1 37.22 -29.44 -55.53
C MET A 1 36.81 -29.76 -54.10
N ASN A 2 35.51 -29.92 -53.89
CA ASN A 2 34.85 -31.16 -53.41
C ASN A 2 34.66 -31.09 -51.89
N ALA A 3 33.54 -31.46 -51.30
CA ALA A 3 32.16 -31.66 -51.71
C ALA A 3 31.39 -31.71 -50.38
N THR A 4 30.17 -31.20 -50.38
CA THR A 4 29.16 -31.40 -49.34
C THR A 4 28.90 -32.88 -49.06
N PRO A 5 28.42 -33.18 -47.85
CA PRO A 5 27.19 -33.99 -47.79
C PRO A 5 26.14 -33.39 -46.85
N THR A 6 24.93 -33.30 -47.37
CA THR A 6 23.64 -33.29 -46.65
C THR A 6 22.80 -34.41 -47.28
N PRO A 7 21.68 -34.89 -46.69
CA PRO A 7 21.13 -34.69 -45.33
C PRO A 7 20.60 -35.99 -44.68
N MET A 8 20.08 -35.93 -43.46
CA MET A 8 18.95 -36.76 -42.99
C MET A 8 18.03 -35.91 -42.08
N PRO A 9 16.70 -36.01 -42.21
CA PRO A 9 15.73 -35.19 -41.48
C PRO A 9 15.47 -35.73 -40.06
N PHE A 10 15.35 -34.84 -39.08
CA PHE A 10 14.78 -35.18 -37.77
C PHE A 10 13.29 -34.88 -37.79
N ASP A 11 12.47 -35.93 -37.75
CA ASP A 11 11.04 -35.83 -37.50
C ASP A 11 10.76 -35.34 -36.06
N PRO A 12 9.79 -34.44 -35.85
CA PRO A 12 9.31 -34.09 -34.52
C PRO A 12 8.49 -35.25 -33.92
N PRO A 13 8.55 -35.49 -32.60
CA PRO A 13 7.75 -36.55 -31.97
C PRO A 13 6.26 -36.17 -31.99
N ASN A 14 5.45 -37.08 -32.54
CA ASN A 14 3.99 -37.01 -32.49
C ASN A 14 3.49 -37.09 -31.02
N PRO A 15 2.45 -36.32 -30.66
CA PRO A 15 1.91 -36.30 -29.31
C PRO A 15 1.08 -37.56 -29.01
N ILE A 16 1.40 -38.21 -27.88
CA ILE A 16 0.64 -39.35 -27.36
C ILE A 16 -0.71 -38.87 -26.82
N SER A 17 -1.77 -39.42 -27.41
CA SER A 17 -3.15 -39.33 -26.94
C SER A 17 -3.36 -40.11 -25.64
N LEU A 18 -3.88 -39.46 -24.60
CA LEU A 18 -4.59 -40.12 -23.51
C LEU A 18 -5.89 -39.37 -23.24
N SER A 19 -6.94 -39.78 -23.94
CA SER A 19 -8.32 -39.61 -23.51
C SER A 19 -8.64 -40.66 -22.45
N SER A 20 -9.06 -40.25 -21.25
CA SER A 20 -10.42 -40.51 -20.73
C SER A 20 -10.54 -40.35 -19.21
N ARG A 21 -11.62 -39.64 -18.81
CA ARG A 21 -12.46 -39.81 -17.59
C ARG A 21 -11.82 -39.35 -16.26
N LEU A 22 -12.39 -38.44 -15.45
CA LEU A 22 -13.78 -38.00 -15.23
C LEU A 22 -13.81 -36.53 -14.76
N GLN A 23 -14.70 -35.71 -15.34
CA GLN A 23 -15.21 -34.49 -14.70
C GLN A 23 -16.67 -34.71 -14.25
N PRO A 24 -17.10 -34.09 -13.13
CA PRO A 24 -18.42 -34.30 -12.57
C PRO A 24 -19.51 -33.57 -13.36
N LYS A 25 -20.63 -34.27 -13.56
CA LYS A 25 -21.85 -33.83 -14.23
C LYS A 25 -22.43 -32.56 -13.58
N ARG A 26 -22.56 -31.48 -14.36
CA ARG A 26 -23.65 -30.50 -14.22
C ARG A 26 -24.69 -30.82 -15.29
N ARG A 27 -25.95 -30.99 -14.89
CA ARG A 27 -27.12 -31.00 -15.78
C ARG A 27 -28.09 -29.88 -15.37
N PRO A 28 -28.94 -29.41 -16.29
CA PRO A 28 -29.32 -28.01 -16.42
C PRO A 28 -30.74 -27.71 -15.95
N LEU A 29 -31.01 -26.42 -15.76
CA LEU A 29 -32.33 -25.81 -15.58
C LEU A 29 -33.04 -25.63 -16.94
N SER A 30 -34.35 -25.92 -16.96
CA SER A 30 -35.33 -25.44 -17.95
C SER A 30 -36.77 -25.61 -17.39
N PRO A 31 -37.77 -24.85 -17.88
CA PRO A 31 -38.73 -24.10 -17.03
C PRO A 31 -40.23 -24.44 -17.21
N SER A 32 -41.10 -23.61 -16.58
CA SER A 32 -42.59 -23.42 -16.75
C SER A 32 -43.51 -24.48 -16.10
N THR A 33 -44.68 -24.20 -15.49
CA THR A 33 -45.61 -23.04 -15.43
C THR A 33 -46.68 -23.26 -14.33
N ASP A 34 -47.14 -22.16 -13.73
CA ASP A 34 -48.45 -21.78 -13.12
C ASP A 34 -49.49 -22.81 -12.61
N VAL A 35 -50.08 -22.53 -11.44
CA VAL A 35 -51.47 -22.04 -11.21
C VAL A 35 -51.84 -22.16 -9.70
N ASP A 36 -51.83 -21.02 -9.02
CA ASP A 36 -52.95 -20.33 -8.35
C ASP A 36 -53.78 -20.92 -7.16
N VAL A 37 -54.15 -19.96 -6.27
CA VAL A 37 -55.31 -19.86 -5.34
C VAL A 37 -55.19 -20.20 -3.81
N ASP A 38 -55.35 -19.11 -3.04
CA ASP A 38 -56.08 -18.87 -1.78
C ASP A 38 -55.45 -18.77 -0.36
N HIS A 39 -55.91 -17.71 0.33
CA HIS A 39 -55.60 -17.23 1.68
C HIS A 39 -56.48 -17.89 2.79
N PRO A 40 -56.63 -17.34 4.02
CA PRO A 40 -55.77 -17.50 5.20
C PRO A 40 -56.56 -18.01 6.45
N LYS A 41 -55.92 -18.29 7.60
CA LYS A 41 -56.56 -18.08 8.92
C LYS A 41 -55.57 -18.11 10.12
N LYS A 42 -55.84 -17.16 11.02
CA LYS A 42 -55.17 -16.85 12.30
C LYS A 42 -55.55 -17.80 13.45
N ARG A 43 -54.79 -17.65 14.56
CA ARG A 43 -55.05 -17.96 16.00
C ARG A 43 -54.66 -19.39 16.43
N GLN A 44 -54.09 -19.66 17.60
CA GLN A 44 -53.96 -18.90 18.86
C GLN A 44 -52.88 -19.52 19.78
N ARG A 45 -52.38 -18.69 20.71
CA ARG A 45 -51.55 -18.96 21.92
C ARG A 45 -51.95 -20.19 22.74
N THR A 46 -50.98 -20.76 23.45
CA THR A 46 -51.00 -20.89 24.94
C THR A 46 -49.59 -21.07 25.51
N GLU A 47 -49.26 -20.25 26.51
CA GLU A 47 -48.14 -20.35 27.45
C GLU A 47 -48.38 -21.43 28.52
N LYS A 48 -47.31 -21.98 29.11
CA LYS A 48 -47.15 -22.18 30.57
C LYS A 48 -45.74 -22.67 30.95
N ASP A 49 -45.02 -21.80 31.68
CA ASP A 49 -44.24 -22.00 32.93
C ASP A 49 -44.07 -23.45 33.44
N SER A 50 -42.98 -23.93 34.06
CA SER A 50 -42.01 -23.32 34.98
C SER A 50 -40.97 -24.35 35.50
N HIS A 51 -39.82 -23.84 35.97
CA HIS A 51 -38.94 -24.29 37.09
C HIS A 51 -38.02 -25.55 37.02
N SER A 52 -36.70 -25.24 36.97
CA SER A 52 -35.57 -25.68 37.85
C SER A 52 -35.34 -27.16 38.22
N ASN A 53 -34.16 -27.72 37.90
CA ASN A 53 -33.01 -27.87 38.82
C ASN A 53 -31.89 -28.79 38.29
N ILE A 54 -30.70 -28.51 38.81
CA ILE A 54 -29.37 -29.13 38.70
C ILE A 54 -29.35 -30.62 39.08
N VAL A 55 -28.47 -31.45 38.46
CA VAL A 55 -27.57 -32.46 39.09
C VAL A 55 -26.60 -33.05 38.03
N ASP A 56 -25.30 -33.00 38.34
CA ASP A 56 -24.19 -33.73 37.70
C ASP A 56 -24.34 -35.26 37.83
N ASP A 57 -23.93 -36.04 36.81
CA ASP A 57 -22.87 -37.06 36.97
C ASP A 57 -22.68 -38.00 35.75
N ASN A 58 -21.41 -38.35 35.55
CA ASN A 58 -20.87 -39.61 34.99
C ASN A 58 -20.76 -39.84 33.47
N LEU A 59 -19.54 -39.57 32.98
CA LEU A 59 -18.84 -40.33 31.93
C LEU A 59 -18.68 -41.82 32.29
N PRO A 60 -18.62 -42.71 31.28
CA PRO A 60 -17.78 -43.89 31.33
C PRO A 60 -16.62 -43.81 30.32
N VAL A 61 -15.42 -44.03 30.84
CA VAL A 61 -14.18 -44.27 30.10
C VAL A 61 -14.21 -45.69 29.53
N HIS A 62 -14.00 -45.84 28.22
CA HIS A 62 -13.54 -47.10 27.61
C HIS A 62 -12.22 -46.88 26.87
N HIS A 63 -11.18 -47.56 27.37
CA HIS A 63 -9.90 -47.74 26.72
C HIS A 63 -10.02 -48.66 25.50
N ALA A 64 -9.58 -48.20 24.32
CA ALA A 64 -9.02 -49.06 23.27
C ALA A 64 -8.19 -48.25 22.23
N ASN A 65 -6.98 -48.75 21.97
CA ASN A 65 -6.09 -48.56 20.82
C ASN A 65 -5.30 -47.24 20.66
N LEU A 66 -4.11 -47.23 21.28
CA LEU A 66 -2.94 -46.41 20.95
C LEU A 66 -2.38 -46.77 19.56
N ALA A 67 -2.76 -46.02 18.53
CA ALA A 67 -2.00 -45.86 17.28
C ALA A 67 -2.58 -44.74 16.40
N GLY A 68 -3.89 -44.47 16.52
CA GLY A 68 -4.57 -43.41 15.76
C GLY A 68 -4.56 -42.04 16.41
N SER A 69 -4.50 -41.95 17.74
CA SER A 69 -4.67 -40.70 18.49
C SER A 69 -3.52 -39.71 18.32
N THR A 70 -2.27 -40.17 18.26
CA THR A 70 -1.11 -39.27 18.09
C THR A 70 -1.20 -38.47 16.78
N VAL A 71 -1.65 -39.11 15.69
CA VAL A 71 -1.75 -38.46 14.37
C VAL A 71 -2.84 -37.36 14.38
N PHE A 72 -4.00 -37.60 15.01
CA PHE A 72 -5.08 -36.62 15.07
C PHE A 72 -4.77 -35.44 16.02
N TYR A 73 -4.10 -35.68 17.16
CA TYR A 73 -3.70 -34.61 18.08
C TYR A 73 -2.56 -33.74 17.50
N THR A 74 -1.57 -34.30 16.81
CA THR A 74 -0.51 -33.51 16.15
C THR A 74 -1.05 -32.70 14.96
N LEU A 75 -2.03 -33.24 14.22
CA LEU A 75 -2.69 -32.51 13.12
C LEU A 75 -3.56 -31.34 13.62
N SER A 76 -4.25 -31.48 14.74
CA SER A 76 -5.07 -30.40 15.33
C SER A 76 -4.20 -29.28 15.91
N HIS A 77 -3.14 -29.62 16.65
CA HIS A 77 -2.17 -28.65 17.18
C HIS A 77 -1.38 -27.97 16.06
N GLY A 78 -0.91 -28.73 15.06
CA GLY A 78 -0.19 -28.19 13.91
C GLY A 78 -1.04 -27.17 13.14
N ARG A 79 -2.31 -27.46 12.84
CA ARG A 79 -3.18 -26.47 12.17
C ARG A 79 -3.44 -25.23 13.03
N ALA A 80 -3.63 -25.40 14.34
CA ALA A 80 -3.84 -24.28 15.26
C ALA A 80 -2.60 -23.36 15.35
N VAL A 81 -1.41 -23.95 15.44
CA VAL A 81 -0.14 -23.22 15.47
C VAL A 81 0.12 -22.48 14.16
N PHE A 82 -0.20 -23.09 13.01
CA PHE A 82 -0.05 -22.41 11.72
C PHE A 82 -0.98 -21.21 11.56
N ARG A 83 -2.20 -21.28 12.10
CA ARG A 83 -3.10 -20.11 12.15
C ARG A 83 -2.55 -18.99 13.03
N LEU A 84 -1.89 -19.33 14.13
CA LEU A 84 -1.21 -18.34 14.97
C LEU A 84 -0.06 -17.69 14.21
N LEU A 85 0.77 -18.48 13.53
CA LEU A 85 1.87 -17.96 12.70
C LEU A 85 1.37 -17.05 11.57
N GLU A 86 0.27 -17.43 10.91
CA GLU A 86 -0.33 -16.69 9.80
C GLU A 86 -0.65 -15.23 10.15
N ALA A 87 -1.12 -14.97 11.38
CA ALA A 87 -1.41 -13.62 11.87
C ALA A 87 -0.18 -12.69 11.97
N TYR A 88 1.03 -13.26 11.99
CA TYR A 88 2.30 -12.51 12.02
C TYR A 88 3.00 -12.50 10.66
N THR A 89 2.44 -13.20 9.67
CA THR A 89 3.02 -13.32 8.33
C THR A 89 2.43 -12.31 7.36
N ILE A 90 3.20 -11.93 6.35
CA ILE A 90 2.69 -11.23 5.17
C ILE A 90 2.81 -12.18 3.98
N LEU A 91 1.77 -12.99 3.76
CA LEU A 91 1.73 -13.91 2.61
C LEU A 91 1.77 -13.17 1.27
N GLU A 92 1.35 -11.91 1.25
CA GLU A 92 1.49 -10.99 0.09
C GLU A 92 2.95 -10.74 -0.32
N ALA A 93 3.89 -10.93 0.60
CA ALA A 93 5.32 -10.75 0.37
C ALA A 93 6.00 -12.01 -0.21
N THR A 94 5.27 -13.12 -0.42
CA THR A 94 5.81 -14.39 -0.93
C THR A 94 5.65 -14.50 -2.46
N LYS A 95 6.53 -15.26 -3.12
CA LYS A 95 6.58 -15.37 -4.60
C LYS A 95 5.25 -15.73 -5.28
N ASP A 96 4.40 -16.53 -4.63
CA ASP A 96 3.18 -17.08 -5.23
C ASP A 96 1.92 -16.26 -4.88
N SER A 97 2.09 -15.08 -4.29
CA SER A 97 0.95 -14.27 -3.89
C SER A 97 0.18 -13.71 -5.08
N SER A 98 -1.17 -13.78 -5.01
CA SER A 98 -2.05 -13.06 -5.92
C SER A 98 -1.85 -11.54 -5.86
N ALA A 99 -1.35 -11.00 -4.75
CA ALA A 99 -1.01 -9.58 -4.62
C ALA A 99 0.11 -9.16 -5.57
N GLN A 100 0.92 -10.11 -6.03
CA GLN A 100 1.98 -9.89 -7.00
C GLN A 100 1.53 -10.12 -8.45
N TYR A 101 0.28 -10.51 -8.72
CA TYR A 101 -0.20 -10.83 -10.07
C TYR A 101 -0.54 -9.59 -10.92
N PRO A 102 -0.10 -9.49 -12.19
CA PRO A 102 0.83 -10.40 -12.86
C PRO A 102 2.24 -10.25 -12.29
N THR A 103 2.89 -11.37 -12.01
CA THR A 103 4.20 -11.41 -11.36
C THR A 103 5.22 -10.61 -12.18
N PRO A 104 5.98 -9.69 -11.55
CA PRO A 104 7.08 -9.02 -12.22
C PRO A 104 8.15 -10.09 -12.44
N GLY A 105 8.10 -10.78 -13.58
CA GLY A 105 9.13 -11.72 -14.02
C GLY A 105 10.00 -11.11 -15.10
N CYS A 106 11.19 -11.68 -15.31
CA CYS A 106 11.98 -11.38 -16.50
C CYS A 106 11.13 -11.66 -17.75
N TYR A 107 11.19 -10.75 -18.72
CA TYR A 107 10.64 -11.04 -20.04
C TYR A 107 11.35 -12.27 -20.62
N PRO A 108 10.66 -13.15 -21.37
CA PRO A 108 11.29 -14.33 -21.95
C PRO A 108 12.60 -13.99 -22.64
N GLU A 109 13.59 -14.87 -22.47
CA GLU A 109 14.93 -14.76 -23.07
C GLU A 109 15.77 -13.55 -22.64
N THR A 110 15.34 -12.78 -21.64
CA THR A 110 16.15 -11.69 -21.06
C THR A 110 16.92 -12.10 -19.81
N ARG A 111 17.99 -11.35 -19.48
CA ARG A 111 18.83 -11.52 -18.28
C ARG A 111 19.43 -12.92 -18.12
N LEU A 112 19.64 -13.63 -19.24
CA LEU A 112 20.04 -15.03 -19.23
C LEU A 112 21.42 -15.24 -18.60
N LYS A 113 22.42 -14.40 -18.89
CA LYS A 113 23.77 -14.60 -18.33
C LYS A 113 23.79 -14.49 -16.81
N LEU A 114 23.07 -13.50 -16.25
CA LEU A 114 22.93 -13.37 -14.81
C LEU A 114 22.22 -14.58 -14.21
N ARG A 115 21.11 -15.06 -14.81
CA ARG A 115 20.40 -16.24 -14.32
C ARG A 115 21.28 -17.50 -14.33
N VAL A 116 22.10 -17.67 -15.36
CA VAL A 116 23.11 -18.75 -15.43
C VAL A 116 24.14 -18.58 -14.30
N LYS A 117 24.61 -17.36 -14.04
CA LYS A 117 25.54 -17.08 -12.94
C LYS A 117 24.93 -17.37 -11.56
N LEU A 118 23.67 -16.99 -11.33
CA LEU A 118 22.94 -17.29 -10.09
C LEU A 118 22.77 -18.80 -9.92
N LYS A 119 22.44 -19.52 -10.98
CA LYS A 119 22.37 -21.00 -10.97
C LYS A 119 23.73 -21.62 -10.66
N ALA A 120 24.80 -21.15 -11.30
CA ALA A 120 26.15 -21.62 -11.04
C ALA A 120 26.62 -21.33 -9.60
N TRP A 121 26.22 -20.18 -9.03
CA TRP A 121 26.47 -19.87 -7.62
C TRP A 121 25.71 -20.84 -6.70
N LEU A 122 24.44 -21.15 -6.98
CA LEU A 122 23.62 -22.04 -6.16
C LEU A 122 24.12 -23.50 -6.17
N PHE A 123 24.46 -24.04 -7.34
CA PHE A 123 24.80 -25.47 -7.50
C PHE A 123 26.29 -25.78 -7.68
N GLY A 124 27.12 -24.81 -8.09
CA GLY A 124 28.48 -25.05 -8.55
C GLY A 124 29.58 -24.78 -7.52
N GLU A 125 30.84 -24.94 -7.97
CA GLU A 125 32.08 -24.77 -7.18
C GLU A 125 32.34 -23.33 -6.70
N MET A 126 31.56 -22.35 -7.19
CA MET A 126 31.51 -20.97 -6.68
C MET A 126 30.79 -20.86 -5.32
N ALA A 127 30.42 -22.00 -4.73
CA ALA A 127 29.78 -22.18 -3.43
C ALA A 127 30.54 -21.66 -2.20
N LYS A 128 31.68 -20.97 -2.38
CA LYS A 128 32.44 -20.40 -1.27
C LYS A 128 31.60 -19.43 -0.44
N TRP A 129 30.73 -18.65 -1.08
CA TRP A 129 29.92 -17.63 -0.41
C TRP A 129 28.49 -18.09 -0.20
N ARG A 130 28.01 -18.03 1.04
CA ARG A 130 26.62 -18.35 1.39
C ARG A 130 25.68 -17.15 1.28
N MET A 131 26.21 -15.92 1.15
CA MET A 131 25.43 -14.75 0.79
C MET A 131 25.85 -14.21 -0.58
N LEU A 132 24.88 -13.74 -1.35
CA LEU A 132 25.07 -13.02 -2.60
C LEU A 132 24.22 -11.75 -2.58
N TRP A 133 24.87 -10.60 -2.68
CA TRP A 133 24.21 -9.31 -2.81
C TRP A 133 24.20 -8.88 -4.28
N VAL A 134 23.01 -8.78 -4.86
CA VAL A 134 22.79 -8.25 -6.22
C VAL A 134 22.28 -6.81 -6.10
N ARG A 135 23.11 -5.86 -6.51
CA ARG A 135 22.83 -4.43 -6.36
C ARG A 135 22.60 -3.75 -7.70
N GLY A 136 21.78 -2.72 -7.72
CA GLY A 136 21.57 -1.92 -8.92
C GLY A 136 20.66 -0.74 -8.69
N ARG A 137 20.73 0.26 -9.58
CA ARG A 137 19.85 1.46 -9.52
C ARG A 137 18.37 1.07 -9.63
N ALA A 138 17.49 2.02 -9.33
CA ALA A 138 16.05 1.84 -9.54
C ALA A 138 15.77 1.46 -11.01
N GLY A 139 14.84 0.53 -11.25
CA GLY A 139 14.41 0.21 -12.60
C GLY A 139 15.34 -0.67 -13.45
N THR A 140 16.38 -1.28 -12.87
CA THR A 140 17.25 -2.25 -13.58
C THR A 140 16.68 -3.66 -13.66
N GLY A 141 15.50 -3.92 -13.08
CA GLY A 141 14.83 -5.23 -13.14
C GLY A 141 15.21 -6.22 -12.03
N LYS A 142 15.74 -5.73 -10.89
CA LYS A 142 16.08 -6.58 -9.72
C LYS A 142 14.95 -7.50 -9.28
N SER A 143 13.77 -6.94 -9.01
CA SER A 143 12.59 -7.71 -8.60
C SER A 143 12.14 -8.73 -9.66
N ALA A 144 12.28 -8.38 -10.94
CA ALA A 144 12.00 -9.30 -12.05
C ALA A 144 12.91 -10.53 -12.06
N ILE A 145 14.21 -10.30 -11.81
CA ILE A 145 15.20 -11.37 -11.67
C ILE A 145 14.92 -12.20 -10.41
N ALA A 146 14.65 -11.54 -9.28
CA ALA A 146 14.37 -12.19 -8.01
C ALA A 146 13.17 -13.16 -8.12
N GLN A 147 12.08 -12.70 -8.71
CA GLN A 147 10.87 -13.50 -8.94
C GLN A 147 11.12 -14.69 -9.87
N THR A 148 11.67 -14.44 -11.08
CA THR A 148 11.96 -15.53 -12.03
C THR A 148 12.96 -16.55 -11.49
N PHE A 149 13.93 -16.10 -10.68
CA PHE A 149 14.87 -17.01 -10.05
C PHE A 149 14.23 -17.80 -8.90
N ALA A 150 13.35 -17.20 -8.11
CA ALA A 150 12.56 -17.88 -7.09
C ALA A 150 11.72 -19.01 -7.69
N GLU A 151 11.01 -18.74 -8.79
CA GLU A 151 10.24 -19.73 -9.56
C GLU A 151 11.13 -20.87 -10.09
N SER A 152 12.30 -20.52 -10.62
CA SER A 152 13.27 -21.53 -11.09
C SER A 152 13.78 -22.41 -9.94
N CYS A 153 14.06 -21.83 -8.77
CA CYS A 153 14.53 -22.56 -7.59
C CYS A 153 13.48 -23.48 -6.99
N ASP A 154 12.21 -23.10 -7.07
CA ASP A 154 11.08 -23.93 -6.67
C ASP A 154 10.99 -25.18 -7.53
N GLY A 155 11.08 -25.01 -8.85
CA GLY A 155 11.16 -26.13 -9.81
C GLY A 155 12.38 -27.04 -9.62
N TRP A 156 13.45 -26.55 -8.99
CA TRP A 156 14.62 -27.34 -8.63
C TRP A 156 14.58 -27.94 -7.21
N GLY A 157 13.51 -27.69 -6.44
CA GLY A 157 13.43 -28.13 -5.04
C GLY A 157 14.47 -27.48 -4.13
N ARG A 158 14.92 -26.27 -4.46
CA ARG A 158 15.94 -25.50 -3.72
C ARG A 158 15.40 -24.24 -3.06
N HIS A 159 14.15 -23.87 -3.30
CA HIS A 159 13.56 -22.66 -2.72
C HIS A 159 13.17 -22.90 -1.25
N GLY A 160 13.86 -22.23 -0.32
CA GLY A 160 13.53 -22.25 1.10
C GLY A 160 12.50 -21.17 1.49
N GLY A 161 12.47 -20.07 0.75
CA GLY A 161 11.52 -18.98 0.96
C GLY A 161 11.95 -17.68 0.27
N SER A 162 11.00 -16.77 0.11
CA SER A 162 11.25 -15.44 -0.43
C SER A 162 10.47 -14.37 0.32
N TYR A 163 11.03 -13.18 0.42
CA TYR A 163 10.36 -12.00 0.93
C TYR A 163 10.61 -10.81 -0.01
N PHE A 164 9.54 -10.31 -0.60
CA PHE A 164 9.55 -9.16 -1.49
C PHE A 164 9.06 -7.94 -0.72
N PHE A 165 9.99 -7.06 -0.34
CA PHE A 165 9.65 -5.77 0.24
C PHE A 165 8.97 -4.87 -0.79
N SER A 166 8.10 -3.98 -0.32
CA SER A 166 7.44 -3.03 -1.19
C SER A 166 6.89 -1.85 -0.39
N ARG A 167 7.42 -0.64 -0.61
CA ARG A 167 6.85 0.59 -0.03
C ARG A 167 5.43 0.83 -0.52
N ILE A 168 5.20 0.62 -1.82
CA ILE A 168 3.90 0.77 -2.48
C ILE A 168 2.84 -0.14 -1.85
N ALA A 169 3.16 -1.41 -1.61
CA ALA A 169 2.21 -2.37 -1.04
C ALA A 169 2.25 -2.42 0.51
N GLY A 170 3.01 -1.54 1.17
CA GLY A 170 3.15 -1.51 2.63
C GLY A 170 3.86 -2.71 3.25
N ARG A 171 4.63 -3.47 2.46
CA ARG A 171 5.43 -4.63 2.87
C ARG A 171 6.83 -4.16 3.30
N THR A 172 6.90 -3.37 4.38
CA THR A 172 8.12 -2.65 4.76
C THR A 172 8.65 -3.01 6.16
N LYS A 173 7.89 -3.79 6.93
CA LYS A 173 8.13 -4.04 8.36
C LYS A 173 9.06 -5.23 8.62
N LEU A 174 10.13 -5.00 9.38
CA LEU A 174 11.11 -6.00 9.79
C LEU A 174 10.46 -7.18 10.53
N GLU A 175 9.51 -6.88 11.40
CA GLU A 175 8.85 -7.83 12.32
C GLU A 175 8.13 -8.95 11.57
N THR A 176 7.80 -8.71 10.30
CA THR A 176 7.06 -9.66 9.46
C THR A 176 7.97 -10.58 8.64
N VAL A 177 9.27 -10.27 8.53
CA VAL A 177 10.21 -11.01 7.68
C VAL A 177 10.40 -12.43 8.21
N ILE A 178 10.76 -12.57 9.49
CA ILE A 178 11.06 -13.89 10.08
C ILE A 178 9.82 -14.79 10.11
N PRO A 179 8.65 -14.36 10.61
CA PRO A 179 7.45 -15.20 10.59
C PRO A 179 7.06 -15.67 9.18
N THR A 180 7.19 -14.80 8.18
CA THR A 180 6.89 -15.12 6.78
C THR A 180 7.85 -16.16 6.20
N LEU A 181 9.14 -16.10 6.53
CA LEU A 181 10.11 -17.11 6.12
C LEU A 181 9.88 -18.44 6.84
N VAL A 182 9.59 -18.41 8.15
CA VAL A 182 9.26 -19.61 8.95
C VAL A 182 8.04 -20.32 8.35
N TYR A 183 7.01 -19.57 7.96
CA TYR A 183 5.81 -20.13 7.33
C TYR A 183 6.16 -20.87 6.02
N GLN A 184 6.97 -20.26 5.16
CA GLN A 184 7.39 -20.87 3.88
C GLN A 184 8.25 -22.10 4.09
N LEU A 185 9.26 -22.02 4.96
CA LEU A 185 10.13 -23.16 5.30
C LEU A 185 9.32 -24.35 5.82
N ALA A 186 8.33 -24.09 6.66
CA ALA A 186 7.49 -25.13 7.23
C ALA A 186 6.39 -25.63 6.29
N HIS A 187 6.09 -24.90 5.23
CA HIS A 187 5.33 -25.44 4.10
C HIS A 187 6.19 -26.37 3.24
N ALA A 188 7.43 -25.97 2.95
CA ALA A 188 8.35 -26.71 2.10
C ALA A 188 8.91 -27.98 2.78
N ILE A 189 9.00 -27.98 4.12
CA ILE A 189 9.71 -29.01 4.88
C ILE A 189 8.81 -29.60 5.99
N PRO A 190 8.35 -30.85 5.86
CA PRO A 190 7.52 -31.51 6.88
C PRO A 190 8.21 -31.69 8.25
N GLU A 191 9.49 -31.99 8.30
CA GLU A 191 10.22 -32.24 9.55
C GLU A 191 10.47 -30.94 10.33
N TYR A 192 10.80 -29.86 9.62
CA TYR A 192 10.89 -28.51 10.19
C TYR A 192 9.52 -28.04 10.68
N LYS A 193 8.45 -28.33 9.91
CA LYS A 193 7.08 -28.08 10.33
C LYS A 193 6.76 -28.72 11.67
N ALA A 194 7.16 -29.98 11.89
CA ALA A 194 6.94 -30.66 13.14
C ALA A 194 7.68 -29.97 14.31
N LEU A 195 8.95 -29.61 14.12
CA LEU A 195 9.75 -28.91 15.14
C LEU A 195 9.14 -27.56 15.53
N ILE A 196 8.80 -26.72 14.54
CA ILE A 196 8.20 -25.41 14.78
C ILE A 196 6.80 -25.53 15.39
N SER A 197 6.02 -26.54 14.98
CA SER A 197 4.71 -26.79 15.58
C SER A 197 4.82 -27.07 17.07
N THR A 198 5.79 -27.88 17.48
CA THR A 198 6.06 -28.17 18.90
C THR A 198 6.58 -26.94 19.63
N GLU A 199 7.54 -26.21 19.06
CA GLU A 199 8.14 -25.02 19.69
C GLU A 199 7.09 -23.94 19.96
N LEU A 200 6.26 -23.62 18.97
CA LEU A 200 5.21 -22.60 19.09
C LEU A 200 4.01 -23.06 19.94
N ALA A 201 3.73 -24.37 19.99
CA ALA A 201 2.74 -24.91 20.92
C ALA A 201 3.20 -24.75 22.38
N ASN A 202 4.49 -24.89 22.64
CA ASN A 202 5.07 -24.72 23.97
C ASN A 202 5.23 -23.25 24.36
N ASN A 203 5.58 -22.37 23.41
CA ASN A 203 5.79 -20.95 23.67
C ASN A 203 5.33 -20.08 22.48
N SER A 204 4.03 -19.76 22.43
CA SER A 204 3.47 -18.89 21.39
C SER A 204 3.97 -17.44 21.47
N LEU A 205 4.48 -17.00 22.63
CA LEU A 205 5.02 -15.64 22.82
C LEU A 205 6.25 -15.38 21.95
N LEU A 206 6.92 -16.42 21.44
CA LEU A 206 8.03 -16.28 20.50
C LEU A 206 7.67 -15.41 19.29
N LEU A 207 6.43 -15.45 18.81
CA LEU A 207 5.97 -14.63 17.68
C LEU A 207 5.86 -13.12 18.01
N ARG A 208 5.91 -12.76 19.30
CA ARG A 208 5.93 -11.37 19.78
C ARG A 208 7.32 -10.92 20.23
N ASN A 209 8.30 -11.82 20.27
CA ASN A 209 9.67 -11.49 20.64
C ASN A 209 10.36 -10.70 19.53
N SER A 210 11.53 -10.14 19.85
CA SER A 210 12.33 -9.41 18.88
C SER A 210 12.71 -10.28 17.66
N PRO A 211 12.87 -9.67 16.47
CA PRO A 211 13.25 -10.41 15.25
C PRO A 211 14.51 -11.27 15.40
N ILE A 212 15.48 -10.84 16.21
CA ILE A 212 16.71 -11.60 16.51
C ILE A 212 16.38 -12.91 17.22
N VAL A 213 15.54 -12.84 18.26
CA VAL A 213 15.14 -14.01 19.04
C VAL A 213 14.34 -14.96 18.16
N GLN A 214 13.43 -14.42 17.34
CA GLN A 214 12.68 -15.21 16.36
C GLN A 214 13.62 -15.89 15.37
N PHE A 215 14.58 -15.17 14.79
CA PHE A 215 15.51 -15.71 13.80
C PHE A 215 16.33 -16.86 14.39
N LYS A 216 16.84 -16.69 15.61
CA LYS A 216 17.60 -17.73 16.32
C LYS A 216 16.73 -18.96 16.64
N ARG A 217 15.60 -18.75 17.33
CA ARG A 217 14.76 -19.83 17.88
C ARG A 217 13.94 -20.54 16.81
N LEU A 218 13.53 -19.83 15.77
CA LEU A 218 12.61 -20.35 14.75
C LEU A 218 13.33 -20.72 13.46
N ILE A 219 14.49 -20.15 13.11
CA ILE A 219 15.20 -20.51 11.88
C ILE A 219 16.50 -21.27 12.19
N ILE A 220 17.42 -20.66 12.96
CA ILE A 220 18.76 -21.22 13.17
C ILE A 220 18.71 -22.55 13.93
N GLU A 221 18.20 -22.55 15.17
CA GLU A 221 18.23 -23.72 16.05
C GLU A 221 17.50 -24.94 15.43
N PRO A 222 16.29 -24.80 14.86
CA PRO A 222 15.57 -25.95 14.29
C PRO A 222 16.22 -26.48 13.01
N LEU A 223 16.74 -25.61 12.13
CA LEU A 223 17.41 -26.07 10.91
C LEU A 223 18.77 -26.72 11.20
N SER A 224 19.56 -26.22 12.15
CA SER A 224 20.80 -26.88 12.58
C SER A 224 20.51 -28.22 13.28
N ALA A 225 19.41 -28.33 14.03
CA ALA A 225 18.99 -29.61 14.59
C ALA A 225 18.64 -30.62 13.48
N LEU A 226 17.89 -30.19 12.46
CA LEU A 226 17.58 -31.03 11.31
C LEU A 226 18.80 -31.41 10.50
N GLN A 227 19.71 -30.48 10.23
CA GLN A 227 20.90 -30.77 9.44
C GLN A 227 21.76 -31.87 10.08
N ARG A 228 21.87 -31.87 11.41
CA ARG A 228 22.61 -32.92 12.14
C ARG A 228 21.94 -34.30 12.06
N GLN A 229 20.61 -34.34 11.94
CA GLN A 229 19.84 -35.59 11.89
C GLN A 229 19.65 -36.12 10.47
N CYS A 230 19.36 -35.22 9.54
CA CYS A 230 19.08 -35.48 8.14
C CYS A 230 19.76 -34.37 7.32
N PRO A 231 21.04 -34.58 6.93
CA PRO A 231 21.77 -33.59 6.14
C PRO A 231 21.06 -33.28 4.84
N ARG A 232 20.93 -31.98 4.56
CA ARG A 232 20.27 -31.48 3.36
C ARG A 232 21.19 -30.66 2.50
N GLU A 233 20.84 -30.64 1.23
CA GLU A 233 21.46 -29.76 0.28
C GLU A 233 21.01 -28.31 0.53
N PRO A 234 21.85 -27.30 0.19
CA PRO A 234 21.55 -25.92 0.48
C PRO A 234 20.28 -25.42 -0.20
N MET A 235 19.44 -24.72 0.56
CA MET A 235 18.26 -24.02 0.07
C MET A 235 18.52 -22.52 0.00
N ILE A 236 17.79 -21.83 -0.87
CA ILE A 236 17.92 -20.38 -1.05
C ILE A 236 16.78 -19.64 -0.34
N ILE A 237 17.16 -18.57 0.37
CA ILE A 237 16.28 -17.53 0.85
C ILE A 237 16.53 -16.26 0.02
N ILE A 238 15.47 -15.72 -0.59
CA ILE A 238 15.55 -14.52 -1.43
C ILE A 238 14.92 -13.34 -0.70
N LEU A 239 15.67 -12.25 -0.53
CA LEU A 239 15.16 -10.98 -0.01
C LEU A 239 15.25 -9.95 -1.12
N ASP A 240 14.10 -9.52 -1.66
CA ASP A 240 14.05 -8.50 -2.71
C ASP A 240 13.62 -7.15 -2.16
N GLY A 241 14.36 -6.10 -2.51
CA GLY A 241 14.07 -4.73 -2.10
C GLY A 241 14.44 -4.44 -0.64
N LEU A 242 15.60 -4.90 -0.13
CA LEU A 242 15.99 -4.61 1.26
C LEU A 242 15.99 -3.11 1.59
N ASP A 243 16.33 -2.25 0.63
CA ASP A 243 16.24 -0.79 0.74
C ASP A 243 14.80 -0.26 0.96
N GLU A 244 13.79 -1.07 0.67
CA GLU A 244 12.37 -0.75 0.88
C GLU A 244 11.87 -1.09 2.29
N CYS A 245 12.68 -1.75 3.13
CA CYS A 245 12.38 -1.93 4.55
C CYS A 245 12.46 -0.60 5.29
N LYS A 246 11.45 -0.28 6.12
CA LYS A 246 11.32 1.02 6.79
C LYS A 246 12.37 1.14 7.91
N GLY A 247 13.31 2.08 7.74
CA GLY A 247 14.35 2.42 8.72
C GLY A 247 15.70 1.78 8.42
N GLU A 248 16.77 2.59 8.39
CA GLU A 248 18.14 2.10 8.15
C GLU A 248 18.56 1.06 9.20
N ASP A 249 18.24 1.29 10.48
CA ASP A 249 18.53 0.36 11.57
C ASP A 249 17.89 -1.00 11.35
N ALA A 250 16.65 -1.05 10.85
CA ALA A 250 15.94 -2.28 10.56
C ALA A 250 16.63 -3.08 9.44
N GLN A 251 17.06 -2.39 8.38
CA GLN A 251 17.81 -3.00 7.27
C GLN A 251 19.15 -3.56 7.74
N LEU A 252 19.90 -2.77 8.53
CA LEU A 252 21.16 -3.20 9.12
C LEU A 252 20.95 -4.38 10.06
N LYS A 253 19.83 -4.43 10.79
CA LYS A 253 19.50 -5.53 11.69
C LYS A 253 19.28 -6.85 10.96
N ILE A 254 18.65 -6.81 9.79
CA ILE A 254 18.52 -7.99 8.91
C ILE A 254 19.90 -8.50 8.53
N LEU A 255 20.79 -7.61 8.09
CA LEU A 255 22.14 -7.98 7.67
C LEU A 255 22.97 -8.52 8.84
N GLU A 256 22.88 -7.91 10.02
CA GLU A 256 23.55 -8.37 11.24
C GLU A 256 23.12 -9.81 11.55
N MET A 257 21.80 -10.07 11.66
CA MET A 257 21.25 -11.40 11.92
C MET A 257 21.79 -12.44 10.93
N ILE A 258 21.71 -12.15 9.64
CA ILE A 258 22.17 -13.09 8.61
C ILE A 258 23.69 -13.28 8.73
N SER A 259 24.48 -12.21 8.80
CA SER A 259 25.94 -12.29 8.88
C SER A 259 26.44 -13.05 10.12
N ASP A 260 25.75 -12.92 11.25
CA ASP A 260 26.04 -13.64 12.48
C ASP A 260 25.75 -15.13 12.32
N SER A 261 24.64 -15.49 11.68
CA SER A 261 24.33 -16.89 11.38
C SER A 261 25.37 -17.53 10.47
N LEU A 262 25.89 -16.78 9.49
CA LEU A 262 26.98 -17.26 8.65
C LEU A 262 28.24 -17.52 9.49
N ARG A 263 28.60 -16.64 10.42
CA ARG A 263 29.80 -16.85 11.24
C ARG A 263 29.69 -17.98 12.27
N THR A 264 28.50 -18.15 12.85
CA THR A 264 28.32 -19.00 14.04
C THR A 264 27.70 -20.36 13.73
N SER A 265 26.96 -20.49 12.62
CA SER A 265 26.18 -21.68 12.29
C SER A 265 26.58 -22.19 10.89
N LEU A 266 27.74 -22.83 10.83
CA LEU A 266 28.37 -23.28 9.57
C LEU A 266 27.63 -24.43 8.90
N ASP A 267 26.80 -25.17 9.65
CA ASP A 267 26.03 -26.31 9.18
C ASP A 267 24.68 -25.91 8.56
N LEU A 268 24.23 -24.65 8.69
CA LEU A 268 22.93 -24.25 8.16
C LEU A 268 22.85 -24.47 6.63
N PRO A 269 21.86 -25.23 6.13
CA PRO A 269 21.67 -25.47 4.71
C PRO A 269 20.97 -24.28 4.04
N LEU A 270 21.41 -23.05 4.32
CA LEU A 270 20.80 -21.82 3.81
C LEU A 270 21.82 -20.98 3.03
N ARG A 271 21.35 -20.43 1.91
CA ARG A 271 22.00 -19.39 1.14
C ARG A 271 21.09 -18.18 1.03
N TRP A 272 21.69 -17.00 1.08
CA TRP A 272 20.97 -15.73 1.10
C TRP A 272 21.24 -14.97 -0.20
N LEU A 273 20.19 -14.74 -0.99
CA LEU A 273 20.24 -13.88 -2.15
C LEU A 273 19.48 -12.60 -1.84
N ILE A 274 20.21 -11.48 -1.79
CA ILE A 274 19.64 -10.20 -1.39
C ILE A 274 19.72 -9.23 -2.56
N PHE A 275 18.60 -8.63 -2.93
CA PHE A 275 18.53 -7.55 -3.90
C PHE A 275 18.25 -6.23 -3.20
N SER A 276 19.02 -5.20 -3.55
CA SER A 276 18.75 -3.84 -3.08
C SER A 276 19.31 -2.76 -4.00
N ARG A 277 18.88 -1.53 -3.78
CA ARG A 277 19.65 -0.35 -4.19
C ARG A 277 20.93 -0.27 -3.37
N PRO A 278 22.01 0.28 -3.93
CA PRO A 278 23.28 0.35 -3.22
C PRO A 278 23.36 1.66 -2.43
N GLU A 279 22.43 1.85 -1.48
CA GLU A 279 22.39 2.98 -0.56
C GLU A 279 23.66 3.02 0.32
N PRO A 280 24.13 4.21 0.77
CA PRO A 280 25.45 4.34 1.38
C PRO A 280 25.70 3.42 2.59
N HIS A 281 24.73 3.29 3.50
CA HIS A 281 24.81 2.42 4.67
C HIS A 281 24.80 0.94 4.27
N LEU A 282 23.93 0.51 3.35
CA LEU A 282 23.91 -0.85 2.82
C LEU A 282 25.23 -1.21 2.15
N LYS A 283 25.76 -0.33 1.27
CA LYS A 283 27.09 -0.50 0.65
C LYS A 283 28.14 -0.76 1.72
N ARG A 284 28.27 0.16 2.69
CA ARG A 284 29.27 0.07 3.76
C ARG A 284 29.19 -1.28 4.49
N THR A 285 27.99 -1.69 4.88
CA THR A 285 27.77 -2.93 5.63
C THR A 285 28.06 -4.16 4.77
N PHE A 286 27.52 -4.24 3.56
CA PHE A 286 27.78 -5.38 2.68
C PHE A 286 29.27 -5.55 2.35
N PHE A 287 30.04 -4.46 2.21
CA PHE A 287 31.48 -4.56 1.98
C PHE A 287 32.27 -5.06 3.20
N GLN A 288 31.72 -4.98 4.41
CA GLN A 288 32.34 -5.51 5.63
C GLN A 288 32.05 -7.01 5.84
N ILE A 289 31.00 -7.56 5.24
CA ILE A 289 30.63 -8.98 5.37
C ILE A 289 31.58 -9.85 4.53
N GLN A 290 32.39 -10.70 5.18
CA GLN A 290 33.37 -11.54 4.48
C GLN A 290 32.73 -12.65 3.63
N ASP A 291 31.69 -13.32 4.16
CA ASP A 291 30.97 -14.43 3.50
C ASP A 291 29.85 -13.91 2.56
N CYS A 292 30.16 -12.89 1.76
CA CYS A 292 29.21 -12.25 0.84
C CYS A 292 29.85 -12.00 -0.52
N ALA A 293 29.32 -12.64 -1.57
CA ALA A 293 29.59 -12.29 -2.96
C ALA A 293 28.77 -11.07 -3.38
N ARG A 294 29.25 -10.32 -4.36
CA ARG A 294 28.69 -9.01 -4.74
C ARG A 294 28.60 -8.91 -6.24
N GLU A 295 27.39 -8.63 -6.74
CA GLU A 295 27.10 -8.52 -8.17
C GLU A 295 26.37 -7.22 -8.43
N GLU A 296 26.77 -6.54 -9.50
CA GLU A 296 26.20 -5.25 -9.87
C GLU A 296 25.45 -5.37 -11.19
N LEU A 297 24.18 -4.97 -11.17
CA LEU A 297 23.38 -4.82 -12.37
C LEU A 297 23.70 -3.47 -13.00
N THR A 298 24.66 -3.50 -13.90
CA THR A 298 24.99 -2.38 -14.77
C THR A 298 24.12 -2.41 -16.03
N ILE A 299 24.11 -1.29 -16.73
CA ILE A 299 23.45 -1.16 -18.03
C ILE A 299 24.55 -1.21 -19.07
N ASP A 300 24.86 -2.44 -19.44
CA ASP A 300 25.85 -2.78 -20.44
C ASP A 300 25.19 -3.07 -21.79
N ALA A 301 25.97 -3.57 -22.75
CA ALA A 301 25.46 -3.93 -24.06
C ALA A 301 24.36 -5.01 -23.99
N GLU A 302 24.54 -6.03 -23.14
CA GLU A 302 23.55 -7.09 -22.96
C GLU A 302 22.23 -6.56 -22.39
N CYS A 303 22.30 -5.65 -21.40
CA CYS A 303 21.11 -5.01 -20.87
C CYS A 303 20.36 -4.19 -21.93
N ARG A 304 21.07 -3.56 -22.87
CA ARG A 304 20.45 -2.84 -23.99
C ARG A 304 19.78 -3.80 -24.97
N ASP A 305 20.44 -4.90 -25.31
CA ASP A 305 19.88 -5.94 -26.18
C ASP A 305 18.60 -6.56 -25.56
N ASP A 306 18.63 -6.84 -24.24
CA ASP A 306 17.48 -7.35 -23.50
C ASP A 306 16.29 -6.37 -23.53
N VAL A 307 16.55 -5.07 -23.35
CA VAL A 307 15.51 -4.03 -23.39
C VAL A 307 14.95 -3.84 -24.79
N GLU A 308 15.79 -3.92 -25.83
CA GLU A 308 15.34 -3.91 -27.21
C GLU A 308 14.44 -5.13 -27.49
N HIS A 309 14.85 -6.32 -27.07
CA HIS A 309 14.07 -7.54 -27.23
C HIS A 309 12.70 -7.44 -26.52
N TYR A 310 12.69 -6.95 -25.28
CA TYR A 310 11.47 -6.64 -24.55
C TYR A 310 10.55 -5.65 -25.28
N ALA A 311 11.12 -4.54 -25.77
CA ALA A 311 10.36 -3.52 -26.49
C ALA A 311 9.76 -4.07 -27.79
N ARG A 312 10.53 -4.84 -28.55
CA ARG A 312 10.10 -5.47 -29.80
C ARG A 312 8.93 -6.42 -29.54
N GLY A 313 9.02 -7.27 -28.52
CA GLY A 313 7.95 -8.17 -28.13
C GLY A 313 6.66 -7.45 -27.72
N ARG A 314 6.77 -6.35 -26.96
CA ARG A 314 5.63 -5.51 -26.59
C ARG A 314 4.98 -4.83 -27.80
N VAL A 315 5.79 -4.30 -28.72
CA VAL A 315 5.31 -3.67 -29.97
C VAL A 315 4.57 -4.68 -30.85
N LEU A 316 5.10 -5.91 -31.00
CA LEU A 316 4.41 -6.98 -31.73
C LEU A 316 3.05 -7.30 -31.11
N LYS A 317 2.95 -7.30 -29.78
CA LYS A 317 1.67 -7.48 -29.09
C LYS A 317 0.70 -6.33 -29.38
N PHE A 318 1.16 -5.08 -29.42
CA PHE A 318 0.31 -3.94 -29.76
C PHE A 318 -0.22 -4.05 -31.20
N LYS A 319 0.64 -4.41 -32.15
CA LYS A 319 0.25 -4.64 -33.55
C LYS A 319 -0.79 -5.74 -33.70
N ALA A 320 -0.65 -6.83 -32.94
CA ALA A 320 -1.65 -7.91 -32.93
C ALA A 320 -2.97 -7.50 -32.26
N THR A 321 -2.93 -6.64 -31.24
CA THR A 321 -4.11 -6.22 -30.47
C THR A 321 -4.90 -5.11 -31.18
N TYR A 322 -4.21 -4.19 -31.85
CA TYR A 322 -4.75 -2.98 -32.48
C TYR A 322 -4.50 -3.01 -34.00
N SER A 323 -4.74 -4.17 -34.62
CA SER A 323 -4.42 -4.42 -36.04
C SER A 323 -5.24 -3.55 -37.01
N ASP A 324 -6.34 -2.98 -36.54
CA ASP A 324 -7.23 -2.08 -37.26
C ASP A 324 -6.65 -0.66 -37.42
N VAL A 325 -5.82 -0.22 -36.48
CA VAL A 325 -5.21 1.13 -36.48
C VAL A 325 -3.69 1.11 -36.66
N THR A 326 -3.06 -0.06 -36.61
CA THR A 326 -1.61 -0.21 -36.81
C THR A 326 -1.27 -0.62 -38.25
N PRO A 327 -0.58 0.23 -39.02
CA PRO A 327 -0.10 -0.13 -40.36
C PRO A 327 0.77 -1.39 -40.38
N THR A 328 0.83 -2.06 -41.53
CA THR A 328 1.63 -3.29 -41.70
C THR A 328 3.13 -3.09 -41.49
N ASP A 329 3.64 -1.90 -41.71
CA ASP A 329 5.02 -1.48 -41.51
C ASP A 329 5.23 -0.76 -40.17
N TRP A 330 4.20 -0.64 -39.34
CA TRP A 330 4.31 0.01 -38.04
C TRP A 330 4.94 -0.89 -36.97
N PRO A 331 5.76 -0.31 -36.08
CA PRO A 331 6.42 0.98 -36.23
C PRO A 331 7.52 0.89 -37.29
N SER A 332 7.84 2.02 -37.93
CA SER A 332 8.99 2.07 -38.83
C SER A 332 10.26 1.65 -38.07
N GLN A 333 11.22 1.03 -38.76
CA GLN A 333 12.47 0.62 -38.12
C GLN A 333 13.23 1.82 -37.54
N GLU A 334 13.09 3.00 -38.15
CA GLU A 334 13.66 4.25 -37.65
C GLU A 334 13.01 4.69 -36.33
N ASP A 335 11.69 4.71 -36.25
CA ASP A 335 10.96 5.12 -35.05
C ASP A 335 11.13 4.14 -33.90
N PHE A 336 11.17 2.84 -34.21
CA PHE A 336 11.54 1.82 -33.23
C PHE A 336 12.96 2.06 -32.69
N GLN A 337 13.92 2.38 -33.57
CA GLN A 337 15.28 2.66 -33.13
C GLN A 337 15.37 3.94 -32.29
N LYS A 338 14.62 5.00 -32.62
CA LYS A 338 14.53 6.21 -31.79
C LYS A 338 14.04 5.89 -30.39
N LEU A 339 12.99 5.06 -30.27
CA LEU A 339 12.47 4.61 -28.97
C LEU A 339 13.52 3.83 -28.18
N VAL A 340 14.18 2.84 -28.80
CA VAL A 340 15.20 2.01 -28.14
C VAL A 340 16.40 2.85 -27.67
N THR A 341 16.84 3.78 -28.51
CA THR A 341 17.91 4.72 -28.17
C THR A 341 17.50 5.61 -26.98
N ALA A 342 16.29 6.16 -26.99
CA ALA A 342 15.82 7.04 -25.92
C ALA A 342 15.70 6.32 -24.57
N VAL A 343 15.27 5.05 -24.54
CA VAL A 343 15.18 4.29 -23.29
C VAL A 343 16.55 3.78 -22.80
N SER A 344 17.57 3.77 -23.67
CA SER A 344 18.99 3.54 -23.34
C SER A 344 19.28 2.32 -22.44
N GLY A 345 18.51 1.23 -22.58
CA GLY A 345 18.67 0.01 -21.77
C GLY A 345 18.05 0.07 -20.37
N HIS A 346 17.18 1.04 -20.11
CA HIS A 346 16.43 1.15 -18.85
C HIS A 346 15.07 0.48 -18.93
N PHE A 347 14.90 -0.64 -18.23
CA PHE A 347 13.63 -1.37 -18.20
C PHE A 347 12.46 -0.53 -17.70
N VAL A 348 12.63 0.26 -16.63
CA VAL A 348 11.52 1.09 -16.11
C VAL A 348 11.09 2.17 -17.10
N LEU A 349 12.05 2.80 -17.79
CA LEU A 349 11.78 3.82 -18.78
C LEU A 349 11.07 3.19 -19.99
N ALA A 350 11.62 2.08 -20.50
CA ALA A 350 11.00 1.30 -21.57
C ALA A 350 9.59 0.83 -21.21
N ALA A 351 9.39 0.26 -20.01
CA ALA A 351 8.09 -0.21 -19.56
C ALA A 351 7.08 0.94 -19.46
N THR A 352 7.48 2.09 -18.90
CA THR A 352 6.60 3.27 -18.79
C THR A 352 6.23 3.82 -20.17
N SER A 353 7.20 3.97 -21.07
CA SER A 353 6.98 4.36 -22.46
C SER A 353 6.05 3.40 -23.21
N LEU A 354 6.24 2.10 -23.06
CA LEU A 354 5.42 1.08 -23.72
C LEU A 354 4.03 0.98 -23.08
N ASN A 355 3.87 1.25 -21.78
CA ASN A 355 2.56 1.36 -21.16
C ASN A 355 1.79 2.59 -21.63
N TYR A 356 2.48 3.71 -21.92
CA TYR A 356 1.89 4.89 -22.55
C TYR A 356 1.43 4.58 -23.99
N ILE A 357 2.32 4.00 -24.80
CA ILE A 357 2.00 3.61 -26.19
C ILE A 357 0.82 2.64 -26.25
N GLY A 358 0.77 1.68 -25.32
CA GLY A 358 -0.25 0.63 -25.29
C GLY A 358 -1.53 0.97 -24.52
N ASP A 359 -1.77 2.24 -24.16
CA ASP A 359 -2.92 2.63 -23.32
C ASP A 359 -4.26 2.21 -23.95
N PRO A 360 -5.02 1.31 -23.30
CA PRO A 360 -6.32 0.85 -23.81
C PRO A 360 -7.37 1.95 -23.95
N ASP A 361 -7.31 3.03 -23.15
CA ASP A 361 -8.29 4.11 -23.23
C ASP A 361 -8.06 5.00 -24.46
N LYS A 362 -6.82 5.06 -24.96
CA LYS A 362 -6.46 5.77 -26.20
C LYS A 362 -6.60 4.87 -27.43
N ALA A 363 -6.33 3.57 -27.26
CA ALA A 363 -6.44 2.52 -28.28
C ALA A 363 -5.78 2.86 -29.63
N ASN A 364 -4.73 3.69 -29.63
CA ASN A 364 -4.05 4.15 -30.84
C ASN A 364 -2.52 4.19 -30.63
N PRO A 365 -1.86 3.02 -30.65
CA PRO A 365 -0.42 2.94 -30.45
C PRO A 365 0.42 3.79 -31.41
N PRO A 366 0.08 3.93 -32.71
CA PRO A 366 0.83 4.82 -33.60
C PRO A 366 0.83 6.28 -33.19
N ALA A 367 -0.34 6.84 -32.85
CA ALA A 367 -0.43 8.24 -32.43
C ALA A 367 0.28 8.47 -31.07
N GLN A 368 0.18 7.50 -30.15
CA GLN A 368 0.89 7.59 -28.87
C GLN A 368 2.42 7.50 -29.05
N LEU A 369 2.90 6.65 -29.94
CA LEU A 369 4.33 6.57 -30.27
C LEU A 369 4.84 7.89 -30.85
N ASP A 370 4.11 8.48 -31.79
CA ASP A 370 4.47 9.77 -32.41
C ASP A 370 4.55 10.91 -31.38
N ALA A 371 3.54 11.00 -30.49
CA ALA A 371 3.52 11.98 -29.41
C ALA A 371 4.73 11.81 -28.46
N LEU A 372 5.04 10.56 -28.10
CA LEU A 372 6.18 10.24 -27.23
C LEU A 372 7.51 10.57 -27.90
N LEU A 373 7.70 10.20 -29.17
CA LEU A 373 8.93 10.51 -29.93
C LEU A 373 9.12 12.02 -30.09
N THR A 374 8.04 12.75 -30.38
CA THR A 374 8.05 14.21 -30.47
C THR A 374 8.46 14.84 -29.13
N PHE A 375 7.93 14.35 -28.02
CA PHE A 375 8.34 14.78 -26.68
C PHE A 375 9.83 14.51 -26.43
N MET A 376 10.30 13.28 -26.67
CA MET A 376 11.69 12.89 -26.41
C MET A 376 12.68 13.70 -27.26
N TYR A 377 12.33 14.01 -28.51
CA TYR A 377 13.13 14.87 -29.39
C TYR A 377 13.21 16.31 -28.87
N ARG A 378 12.09 16.90 -28.44
CA ARG A 378 12.05 18.30 -27.96
C ARG A 378 12.72 18.50 -26.61
N SER A 379 12.67 17.50 -25.74
CA SER A 379 13.21 17.58 -24.39
C SER A 379 14.69 17.18 -24.32
N GLU A 380 15.36 16.96 -25.46
CA GLU A 380 16.74 16.47 -25.54
C GLU A 380 16.97 15.30 -24.58
N VAL A 381 16.02 14.34 -24.53
CA VAL A 381 16.11 13.17 -23.64
C VAL A 381 17.30 12.32 -24.08
N SER A 382 18.51 12.65 -23.58
CA SER A 382 19.78 12.11 -24.05
C SER A 382 20.79 11.92 -22.91
N LEU A 383 21.13 10.64 -22.70
CA LEU A 383 22.41 10.02 -22.31
C LEU A 383 23.13 10.36 -20.98
N ALA A 384 22.87 11.47 -20.28
CA ALA A 384 23.71 11.82 -19.11
C ALA A 384 23.25 11.15 -17.79
N ASP A 385 21.95 11.26 -17.43
CA ASP A 385 21.37 10.52 -16.31
C ASP A 385 20.01 9.90 -16.66
N PRO A 386 19.92 8.57 -16.68
CA PRO A 386 18.66 7.88 -16.91
C PRO A 386 17.56 8.14 -15.89
N LEU A 387 17.92 8.57 -14.68
CA LEU A 387 16.93 8.99 -13.69
C LEU A 387 16.23 10.28 -14.12
N GLU A 388 16.97 11.23 -14.67
CA GLU A 388 16.45 12.49 -15.20
C GLU A 388 15.52 12.25 -16.40
N SER A 389 15.89 11.32 -17.29
CA SER A 389 15.03 10.92 -18.42
C SER A 389 13.69 10.33 -17.95
N LEU A 390 13.71 9.56 -16.87
CA LEU A 390 12.50 9.02 -16.26
C LEU A 390 11.66 10.11 -15.58
N ASP A 391 12.29 11.05 -14.90
CA ASP A 391 11.62 12.17 -14.22
C ASP A 391 10.95 13.12 -15.22
N MET A 392 11.59 13.35 -16.36
CA MET A 392 11.00 14.08 -17.49
C MET A 392 9.78 13.36 -18.04
N LEU A 393 9.85 12.05 -18.24
CA LEU A 393 8.70 11.27 -18.70
C LEU A 393 7.54 11.32 -17.70
N TYR A 394 7.81 11.19 -16.40
CA TYR A 394 6.78 11.32 -15.37
C TYR A 394 6.15 12.72 -15.35
N SER A 395 6.97 13.76 -15.42
CA SER A 395 6.50 15.15 -15.49
C SER A 395 5.61 15.38 -16.70
N TRP A 396 5.99 14.83 -17.85
CA TRP A 396 5.20 14.93 -19.09
C TRP A 396 3.86 14.21 -18.97
N ILE A 397 3.83 12.98 -18.42
CA ILE A 397 2.58 12.26 -18.17
C ILE A 397 1.67 13.06 -17.23
N LEU A 398 2.22 13.59 -16.13
CA LEU A 398 1.47 14.42 -15.18
C LEU A 398 0.95 15.71 -15.82
N GLY A 399 1.67 16.27 -16.79
CA GLY A 399 1.27 17.46 -17.54
C GLY A 399 0.01 17.27 -18.38
N HIS A 400 -0.41 16.04 -18.67
CA HIS A 400 -1.67 15.75 -19.37
C HIS A 400 -2.90 15.82 -18.46
N ILE A 401 -2.70 15.86 -17.14
CA ILE A 401 -3.82 15.94 -16.18
C ILE A 401 -4.47 17.32 -16.29
N SER A 402 -5.79 17.33 -16.54
CA SER A 402 -6.56 18.57 -16.59
C SER A 402 -6.42 19.40 -15.30
N PRO A 403 -6.29 20.73 -15.38
CA PRO A 403 -6.28 21.60 -14.20
C PRO A 403 -7.47 21.38 -13.26
N THR A 404 -8.63 21.02 -13.79
CA THR A 404 -9.84 20.73 -13.00
C THR A 404 -9.73 19.45 -12.17
N LEU A 405 -8.96 18.47 -12.63
CA LEU A 405 -8.78 17.16 -11.98
C LEU A 405 -7.48 17.06 -11.19
N PHE A 406 -6.54 17.98 -11.39
CA PHE A 406 -5.26 18.01 -10.68
C PHE A 406 -5.44 17.93 -9.16
N GLY A 407 -6.37 18.73 -8.62
CA GLY A 407 -6.74 18.73 -7.21
C GLY A 407 -7.08 17.34 -6.68
N THR A 408 -8.00 16.67 -7.36
CA THR A 408 -8.50 15.33 -7.04
C THR A 408 -7.43 14.25 -7.23
N THR A 409 -6.69 14.31 -8.32
CA THR A 409 -5.64 13.33 -8.65
C THR A 409 -4.56 13.29 -7.57
N TRP A 410 -4.07 14.46 -7.16
CA TRP A 410 -3.11 14.57 -6.07
C TRP A 410 -3.68 14.12 -4.72
N ARG A 411 -4.99 14.27 -4.49
CA ARG A 411 -5.64 13.77 -3.26
C ARG A 411 -5.62 12.24 -3.23
N ILE A 412 -5.88 11.60 -4.38
CA ILE A 412 -5.78 10.14 -4.52
C ILE A 412 -4.32 9.70 -4.35
N LEU A 413 -3.38 10.35 -5.02
CA LEU A 413 -1.95 10.05 -4.92
C LEU A 413 -1.42 10.17 -3.49
N ALA A 414 -1.78 11.24 -2.77
CA ALA A 414 -1.41 11.43 -1.37
C ALA A 414 -1.91 10.26 -0.50
N HIS A 415 -3.13 9.77 -0.72
CA HIS A 415 -3.59 8.58 -0.01
C HIS A 415 -2.77 7.34 -0.36
N LEU A 416 -2.51 7.11 -1.66
CA LEU A 416 -1.77 5.93 -2.13
C LEU A 416 -0.33 5.88 -1.62
N PHE A 417 0.37 7.02 -1.59
CA PHE A 417 1.77 7.06 -1.12
C PHE A 417 1.92 6.82 0.38
N HIS A 418 0.90 7.16 1.16
CA HIS A 418 0.91 6.99 2.61
C HIS A 418 -0.02 5.88 3.08
N HIS A 419 -0.52 5.04 2.17
CA HIS A 419 -1.45 3.97 2.48
C HIS A 419 -0.92 3.03 3.59
N SER A 420 0.38 2.72 3.59
CA SER A 420 0.99 1.87 4.64
C SER A 420 0.94 2.49 6.04
N GLU A 421 0.99 3.83 6.11
CA GLU A 421 0.89 4.58 7.36
C GLU A 421 -0.57 4.68 7.80
N LEU A 422 -1.50 4.79 6.85
CA LEU A 422 -2.92 4.93 7.11
C LEU A 422 -3.64 3.59 7.39
N ARG A 423 -3.13 2.47 6.87
CA ARG A 423 -3.76 1.13 6.94
C ARG A 423 -4.12 0.65 8.35
N PRO A 424 -3.28 0.82 9.40
CA PRO A 424 -3.63 0.41 10.76
C PRO A 424 -4.88 1.09 11.29
N TYR A 425 -5.13 2.33 10.86
CA TYR A 425 -6.21 3.16 11.37
C TYR A 425 -7.50 2.92 10.61
N LEU A 426 -7.42 2.83 9.29
CA LEU A 426 -8.60 2.82 8.44
C LEU A 426 -9.39 1.50 8.48
N GLN A 427 -8.76 0.37 8.85
CA GLN A 427 -9.33 -0.99 8.74
C GLN A 427 -10.05 -1.27 7.41
N ILE A 428 -9.71 -0.49 6.38
CA ILE A 428 -10.33 -0.50 5.08
C ILE A 428 -9.52 -1.44 4.19
N ASP A 429 -10.22 -2.26 3.41
CA ASP A 429 -9.57 -3.01 2.33
C ASP A 429 -8.86 -2.04 1.39
N GLY A 430 -7.68 -2.37 0.89
CA GLY A 430 -6.92 -1.47 0.00
C GLY A 430 -7.58 -1.27 -1.38
N SER A 431 -8.83 -1.72 -1.56
CA SER A 431 -9.49 -1.77 -2.87
C SER A 431 -9.71 -0.37 -3.45
N ALA A 432 -9.75 -0.29 -4.78
CA ALA A 432 -10.05 0.97 -5.46
C ALA A 432 -11.42 1.52 -5.04
N GLN A 433 -12.39 0.64 -4.78
CA GLN A 433 -13.71 1.01 -4.30
C GLN A 433 -13.68 1.67 -2.92
N ALA A 434 -12.99 1.05 -1.97
CA ALA A 434 -12.91 1.63 -0.65
C ALA A 434 -12.13 2.95 -0.65
N LEU A 435 -11.14 3.10 -1.53
CA LEU A 435 -10.42 4.35 -1.73
C LEU A 435 -11.33 5.49 -2.21
N TYR A 436 -12.10 5.32 -3.28
CA TYR A 436 -12.97 6.42 -3.74
C TYR A 436 -14.12 6.69 -2.77
N ASN A 437 -14.62 5.67 -2.06
CA ASN A 437 -15.60 5.84 -0.99
C ASN A 437 -15.02 6.67 0.16
N LEU A 438 -13.81 6.35 0.60
CA LEU A 438 -13.10 7.07 1.65
C LEU A 438 -12.89 8.54 1.27
N LEU A 439 -12.52 8.78 0.01
CA LEU A 439 -12.29 10.12 -0.53
C LEU A 439 -13.58 10.83 -0.96
N ARG A 440 -14.75 10.20 -0.78
CA ARG A 440 -16.07 10.69 -1.21
C ARG A 440 -16.09 11.17 -2.67
N LEU A 441 -15.50 10.36 -3.53
CA LEU A 441 -15.45 10.59 -4.96
C LEU A 441 -16.51 9.74 -5.65
N GLU A 442 -17.25 10.37 -6.57
CA GLU A 442 -18.02 9.63 -7.58
C GLU A 442 -17.06 8.71 -8.36
N PRO A 443 -17.43 7.45 -8.65
CA PRO A 443 -16.56 6.52 -9.37
C PRO A 443 -16.08 7.08 -10.71
N SER A 444 -16.94 7.81 -11.43
CA SER A 444 -16.59 8.47 -12.70
C SER A 444 -15.43 9.44 -12.54
N ILE A 445 -15.49 10.31 -11.52
CA ILE A 445 -14.45 11.30 -11.21
C ILE A 445 -13.16 10.63 -10.76
N PHE A 446 -13.24 9.54 -9.99
CA PHE A 446 -12.06 8.76 -9.58
C PHE A 446 -11.32 8.18 -10.80
N TYR A 447 -12.03 7.52 -11.71
CA TYR A 447 -11.43 6.96 -12.91
C TYR A 447 -10.94 8.03 -13.89
N GLU A 448 -11.66 9.15 -14.00
CA GLU A 448 -11.24 10.28 -14.84
C GLU A 448 -9.96 10.93 -14.30
N ALA A 449 -9.85 11.14 -12.99
CA ALA A 449 -8.67 11.71 -12.35
C ALA A 449 -7.41 10.83 -12.52
N LEU A 450 -7.57 9.50 -12.53
CA LEU A 450 -6.45 8.57 -12.70
C LEU A 450 -6.18 8.19 -14.16
N ARG A 451 -7.01 8.61 -15.11
CA ARG A 451 -6.95 8.15 -16.51
C ARG A 451 -5.57 8.34 -17.13
N GLU A 452 -5.01 9.54 -17.03
CA GLU A 452 -3.69 9.86 -17.61
C GLU A 452 -2.53 9.17 -16.87
N LEU A 453 -2.77 8.58 -15.68
CA LEU A 453 -1.75 7.89 -14.89
C LEU A 453 -1.64 6.38 -15.20
N ARG A 454 -2.47 5.82 -16.08
CA ARG A 454 -2.36 4.41 -16.52
C ARG A 454 -0.96 3.93 -16.92
N PRO A 455 -0.11 4.76 -17.57
CA PRO A 455 1.25 4.34 -17.90
C PRO A 455 2.12 4.04 -16.68
N ILE A 456 1.75 4.62 -15.53
CA ILE A 456 2.50 4.63 -14.26
C ILE A 456 1.87 3.70 -13.22
N MET A 457 0.56 3.50 -13.28
CA MET A 457 -0.17 2.66 -12.34
C MET A 457 -1.18 1.74 -13.03
N ARG A 458 -1.36 0.57 -12.45
CA ARG A 458 -2.47 -0.31 -12.73
C ARG A 458 -3.71 0.17 -11.99
N ILE A 459 -4.73 0.50 -12.76
CA ILE A 459 -6.04 0.93 -12.26
C ILE A 459 -7.02 -0.22 -12.53
N PRO A 460 -7.64 -0.81 -11.50
CA PRO A 460 -8.67 -1.83 -11.65
C PRO A 460 -9.81 -1.33 -12.53
N LYS A 461 -10.49 -2.24 -13.24
CA LYS A 461 -11.74 -1.88 -13.91
C LYS A 461 -12.84 -1.63 -12.86
N PRO A 462 -13.89 -0.85 -13.18
CA PRO A 462 -15.02 -0.63 -12.28
C PRO A 462 -15.62 -1.92 -11.71
N GLU A 463 -15.73 -2.97 -12.52
CA GLU A 463 -16.24 -4.30 -12.14
C GLU A 463 -15.37 -5.03 -11.11
N ASP A 464 -14.08 -4.72 -11.05
CA ASP A 464 -13.13 -5.33 -10.12
C ASP A 464 -12.71 -4.39 -8.97
N ALA A 465 -13.30 -3.19 -8.89
CA ALA A 465 -12.90 -2.14 -7.96
C ALA A 465 -13.00 -2.56 -6.48
N ALA A 466 -13.92 -3.46 -6.16
CA ALA A 466 -14.11 -4.03 -4.82
C ALA A 466 -13.01 -5.02 -4.40
N ARG A 467 -12.27 -5.57 -5.37
CA ARG A 467 -11.34 -6.69 -5.16
C ARG A 467 -9.89 -6.28 -5.28
N TYR A 468 -9.58 -5.35 -6.18
CA TYR A 468 -8.21 -4.96 -6.45
C TYR A 468 -7.95 -3.50 -6.07
N GLN A 469 -6.72 -3.26 -5.63
CA GLN A 469 -6.20 -1.94 -5.30
C GLN A 469 -5.61 -1.24 -6.53
N VAL A 470 -5.50 0.08 -6.47
CA VAL A 470 -4.64 0.82 -7.41
C VAL A 470 -3.18 0.54 -7.04
N GLN A 471 -2.37 0.17 -8.02
CA GLN A 471 -0.97 -0.21 -7.80
C GLN A 471 -0.05 0.56 -8.73
N PHE A 472 1.00 1.17 -8.21
CA PHE A 472 2.07 1.71 -9.06
C PHE A 472 2.82 0.55 -9.73
N HIS A 473 3.18 0.71 -11.01
CA HIS A 473 4.00 -0.27 -11.72
C HIS A 473 5.42 -0.34 -11.15
N HIS A 474 5.92 0.76 -10.59
CA HIS A 474 7.26 0.83 -10.02
C HIS A 474 7.39 1.93 -8.95
N VAL A 475 8.18 1.68 -7.90
CA VAL A 475 8.42 2.59 -6.76
C VAL A 475 9.12 3.90 -7.17
N SER A 476 9.82 3.92 -8.31
CA SER A 476 10.52 5.12 -8.80
C SER A 476 9.62 6.32 -9.02
N PHE A 477 8.33 6.10 -9.31
CA PHE A 477 7.37 7.20 -9.42
C PHE A 477 7.07 7.82 -8.06
N GLN A 478 6.88 7.01 -7.02
CA GLN A 478 6.75 7.49 -5.66
C GLN A 478 8.03 8.22 -5.23
N ASP A 479 9.21 7.68 -5.53
CA ASP A 479 10.49 8.35 -5.23
C ASP A 479 10.62 9.69 -5.97
N PHE A 480 10.17 9.77 -7.23
CA PHE A 480 10.17 11.01 -8.01
C PHE A 480 9.30 12.08 -7.35
N ILE A 481 8.07 11.68 -6.99
CA ILE A 481 7.08 12.58 -6.44
C ILE A 481 7.41 13.02 -5.00
N LEU A 482 8.01 12.16 -4.18
CA LEU A 482 8.30 12.48 -2.78
C LEU A 482 9.65 13.20 -2.59
N ASP A 483 10.54 13.18 -3.60
CA ASP A 483 11.82 13.90 -3.52
C ASP A 483 11.65 15.36 -3.98
N PRO A 484 11.83 16.35 -3.07
CA PRO A 484 11.67 17.77 -3.40
C PRO A 484 12.70 18.28 -4.42
N ASN A 485 13.80 17.56 -4.64
CA ASN A 485 14.80 17.93 -5.65
C ASN A 485 14.42 17.42 -7.04
N ARG A 486 13.48 16.47 -7.14
CA ARG A 486 13.08 15.82 -8.40
C ARG A 486 11.73 16.33 -8.90
N ALA A 487 10.72 16.39 -8.03
CA ALA A 487 9.40 16.93 -8.38
C ALA A 487 9.22 18.37 -7.88
N LYS A 488 8.67 19.25 -8.72
CA LYS A 488 8.48 20.67 -8.40
C LYS A 488 7.31 20.96 -7.43
N ASP A 489 6.43 19.98 -7.14
CA ASP A 489 5.16 20.22 -6.43
C ASP A 489 4.89 19.23 -5.27
N THR A 490 5.95 18.91 -4.52
CA THR A 490 5.88 17.96 -3.39
C THR A 490 5.14 18.53 -2.17
N SER A 491 5.19 19.85 -1.98
CA SER A 491 4.51 20.55 -0.88
C SER A 491 2.98 20.34 -0.92
N THR A 492 2.38 20.33 -2.11
CA THR A 492 0.95 20.09 -2.30
C THR A 492 0.54 18.68 -1.86
N LEU A 493 1.41 17.68 -2.00
CA LEU A 493 1.13 16.32 -1.55
C LEU A 493 1.21 16.18 -0.04
N THR A 494 2.20 16.79 0.60
CA THR A 494 2.30 16.81 2.06
C THR A 494 1.06 17.44 2.67
N THR A 495 0.63 18.61 2.17
CA THR A 495 -0.61 19.25 2.63
C THR A 495 -1.82 18.34 2.44
N LYS A 496 -1.97 17.70 1.27
CA LYS A 496 -3.11 16.79 1.00
C LYS A 496 -3.10 15.55 1.85
N TYR A 497 -1.92 14.98 2.10
CA TYR A 497 -1.76 13.85 3.00
C TYR A 497 -2.19 14.22 4.42
N THR A 498 -1.73 15.37 4.94
CA THR A 498 -2.11 15.85 6.27
C THR A 498 -3.63 16.03 6.39
N ILE A 499 -4.30 16.57 5.38
CA ILE A 499 -5.77 16.69 5.38
C ILE A 499 -6.43 15.32 5.46
N ILE A 500 -5.98 14.35 4.64
CA ILE A 500 -6.55 13.00 4.61
C ILE A 500 -6.35 12.32 5.97
N LEU A 501 -5.18 12.49 6.58
CA LEU A 501 -4.86 11.97 7.90
C LEU A 501 -5.82 12.53 8.95
N ILE A 502 -5.99 13.86 9.00
CA ILE A 502 -6.89 14.48 9.99
C ILE A 502 -8.35 14.11 9.72
N ASP A 503 -8.84 14.16 8.49
CA ASP A 503 -10.23 13.78 8.17
C ASP A 503 -10.49 12.29 8.42
N THR A 504 -9.47 11.44 8.32
CA THR A 504 -9.54 10.04 8.77
C THR A 504 -9.67 9.95 10.29
N THR A 505 -8.83 10.66 11.04
CA THR A 505 -8.86 10.67 12.51
C THR A 505 -10.17 11.22 13.06
N LEU A 506 -10.69 12.31 12.47
CA LEU A 506 -11.97 12.89 12.83
C LEU A 506 -13.15 11.94 12.59
N ARG A 507 -13.01 10.98 11.66
CA ARG A 507 -14.01 9.95 11.37
C ARG A 507 -13.93 8.75 12.31
N LEU A 508 -12.75 8.45 12.85
CA LEU A 508 -12.44 7.21 13.59
C LEU A 508 -12.21 7.45 15.08
N SER A 509 -12.74 8.55 15.65
CA SER A 509 -12.42 9.09 16.98
C SER A 509 -12.56 8.13 18.18
N GLN A 510 -13.08 6.92 17.98
CA GLN A 510 -13.19 5.88 19.01
C GLN A 510 -11.99 4.89 19.05
N SER A 511 -11.05 4.91 18.10
CA SER A 511 -9.95 3.91 18.03
C SER A 511 -8.60 4.48 17.58
N ILE A 512 -8.15 5.57 18.19
CA ILE A 512 -6.88 6.23 17.83
C ILE A 512 -5.71 5.68 18.67
N ASP A 513 -4.60 5.33 18.03
CA ASP A 513 -3.32 4.92 18.67
C ASP A 513 -2.44 6.15 18.99
N GLU A 514 -1.53 6.02 19.97
CA GLU A 514 -0.59 7.05 20.42
C GLU A 514 0.34 7.56 19.30
N GLU A 515 0.77 6.70 18.36
CA GLU A 515 1.66 7.10 17.25
C GLU A 515 0.94 8.06 16.27
N LEU A 516 -0.34 7.83 16.02
CA LEU A 516 -1.17 8.71 15.17
C LEU A 516 -1.47 10.03 15.87
N LEU A 517 -1.78 9.98 17.16
CA LEU A 517 -1.98 11.19 17.97
C LEU A 517 -0.72 12.05 17.99
N ALA A 518 0.46 11.45 18.13
CA ALA A 518 1.74 12.18 18.10
C ALA A 518 1.95 12.94 16.78
N HIS A 519 1.70 12.31 15.64
CA HIS A 519 1.80 12.99 14.33
C HIS A 519 0.84 14.17 14.20
N ILE A 520 -0.39 14.03 14.71
CA ILE A 520 -1.42 15.07 14.63
C ILE A 520 -1.15 16.20 15.64
N TYR A 521 -0.66 15.87 16.83
CA TYR A 521 -0.24 16.85 17.83
C TYR A 521 0.97 17.66 17.40
N ASP A 522 1.77 17.14 16.47
CA ASP A 522 2.87 17.90 15.89
C ASP A 522 2.42 18.89 14.80
N LEU A 523 1.17 18.81 14.32
CA LEU A 523 0.66 19.74 13.32
C LEU A 523 0.43 21.14 13.89
N ASP A 524 0.91 22.15 13.17
CA ASP A 524 0.74 23.56 13.53
C ASP A 524 -0.39 24.22 12.73
N PHE A 525 -1.56 24.36 13.36
CA PHE A 525 -2.76 24.92 12.73
C PHE A 525 -2.70 26.44 12.56
N LYS A 526 -1.72 27.12 13.15
CA LYS A 526 -1.57 28.58 13.05
C LYS A 526 -1.36 29.05 11.62
N HIS A 527 -0.74 28.20 10.80
CA HIS A 527 -0.42 28.50 9.41
C HIS A 527 -1.52 28.07 8.43
N TRP A 528 -2.62 27.50 8.92
CA TRP A 528 -3.70 26.99 8.08
C TRP A 528 -4.78 28.07 7.85
N PRO A 529 -5.31 28.20 6.62
CA PRO A 529 -6.45 29.06 6.38
C PRO A 529 -7.68 28.61 7.18
N ALA A 530 -8.38 29.54 7.83
CA ALA A 530 -9.54 29.26 8.68
C ALA A 530 -10.65 28.44 7.97
N SER A 531 -10.88 28.71 6.68
CA SER A 531 -11.83 27.96 5.86
C SER A 531 -11.46 26.49 5.72
N TYR A 532 -10.16 26.18 5.62
CA TYR A 532 -9.66 24.83 5.49
C TYR A 532 -9.87 24.03 6.77
N ILE A 533 -9.58 24.66 7.91
CA ILE A 533 -9.83 24.10 9.24
C ILE A 533 -11.32 23.81 9.43
N TYR A 534 -12.20 24.75 9.06
CA TYR A 534 -13.65 24.55 9.13
C TYR A 534 -14.13 23.38 8.25
N HIS A 535 -13.67 23.29 7.00
CA HIS A 535 -14.07 22.21 6.11
C HIS A 535 -13.61 20.84 6.62
N LEU A 536 -12.43 20.80 7.23
CA LEU A 536 -11.88 19.61 7.87
C LEU A 536 -12.74 19.13 9.04
N THR A 537 -13.21 20.04 9.89
CA THR A 537 -13.95 19.71 11.11
C THR A 537 -15.43 19.40 10.90
N LYS A 538 -15.97 19.58 9.68
CA LYS A 538 -17.35 19.17 9.34
C LYS A 538 -17.64 17.68 9.56
N SER A 539 -16.63 16.84 9.42
CA SER A 539 -16.75 15.39 9.60
C SER A 539 -16.56 14.93 11.05
N ALA A 540 -16.20 15.84 11.97
CA ALA A 540 -15.84 15.47 13.34
C ALA A 540 -17.06 15.03 14.15
N ARG A 541 -16.88 13.96 14.94
CA ARG A 541 -17.85 13.50 15.95
C ARG A 541 -17.24 13.73 17.33
N LEU A 542 -17.79 14.66 18.11
CA LEU A 542 -17.42 14.84 19.51
C LEU A 542 -18.26 13.90 20.38
N GLU A 543 -17.59 13.00 21.10
CA GLU A 543 -18.19 12.38 22.28
C GLU A 543 -17.82 13.21 23.51
N SER A 544 -18.77 13.38 24.42
CA SER A 544 -18.79 14.44 25.43
C SER A 544 -17.76 14.34 26.56
N GLU A 545 -16.79 13.42 26.52
CA GLU A 545 -15.94 13.14 27.70
C GLU A 545 -14.46 12.80 27.41
N SER A 546 -13.85 13.22 26.29
CA SER A 546 -12.38 13.06 26.13
C SER A 546 -11.63 14.39 26.22
N SER A 547 -10.91 14.59 27.33
CA SER A 547 -10.00 15.72 27.58
C SER A 547 -8.81 15.81 26.60
N ASN A 548 -8.62 14.77 25.77
CA ASN A 548 -7.55 14.64 24.77
C ASN A 548 -8.06 14.74 23.32
N SER A 549 -9.27 15.27 23.09
CA SER A 549 -9.77 15.44 21.72
C SER A 549 -9.04 16.55 20.97
N PHE A 550 -8.58 16.23 19.76
CA PHE A 550 -7.90 17.14 18.84
C PHE A 550 -8.80 18.30 18.36
N VAL A 551 -10.13 18.11 18.35
CA VAL A 551 -11.15 19.16 18.21
C VAL A 551 -11.92 19.23 19.51
N ARG A 552 -12.08 20.42 20.09
CA ARG A 552 -12.75 20.58 21.39
C ARG A 552 -13.61 21.84 21.39
N THR A 553 -14.69 21.78 22.16
CA THR A 553 -15.63 22.90 22.36
C THR A 553 -15.52 23.49 23.76
N VAL A 554 -14.90 22.73 24.68
CA VAL A 554 -14.56 23.12 26.04
C VAL A 554 -13.04 23.26 26.14
N PRO A 555 -12.51 24.33 26.74
CA PRO A 555 -11.06 24.50 26.90
C PRO A 555 -10.50 23.41 27.83
N SER A 556 -9.39 22.76 27.44
CA SER A 556 -8.75 21.71 28.23
C SER A 556 -7.30 22.01 28.62
N SER A 557 -6.72 23.09 28.09
CA SER A 557 -5.34 23.51 28.37
C SER A 557 -5.22 25.01 28.68
N PRO A 558 -4.12 25.49 29.31
CA PRO A 558 -3.88 26.93 29.49
C PRO A 558 -3.91 27.71 28.17
N THR A 559 -3.42 27.10 27.09
CA THR A 559 -3.47 27.68 25.74
C THR A 559 -4.91 27.91 25.27
N ASP A 560 -5.83 26.99 25.56
CA ASP A 560 -7.24 27.16 25.19
C ASP A 560 -7.91 28.29 25.91
N HIS A 561 -7.63 28.43 27.21
CA HIS A 561 -8.16 29.52 28.01
C HIS A 561 -7.68 30.87 27.46
N GLN A 562 -6.41 30.97 27.08
CA GLN A 562 -5.86 32.16 26.42
C GLN A 562 -6.52 32.43 25.05
N LEU A 563 -6.72 31.40 24.24
CA LEU A 563 -7.41 31.52 22.96
C LEU A 563 -8.84 32.04 23.11
N LEU A 564 -9.57 31.56 24.13
CA LEU A 564 -10.92 32.05 24.42
C LEU A 564 -10.92 33.49 24.97
N GLU A 565 -9.89 33.89 25.71
CA GLU A 565 -9.72 35.28 26.12
C GLU A 565 -9.53 36.21 24.91
N TYR A 566 -8.68 35.81 23.95
CA TYR A 566 -8.49 36.57 22.70
C TYR A 566 -9.76 36.59 21.84
N LEU A 567 -10.50 35.47 21.79
CA LEU A 567 -11.81 35.44 21.14
C LEU A 567 -12.77 36.45 21.78
N ASN A 568 -12.83 36.49 23.12
CA ASN A 568 -13.70 37.42 23.87
C ASN A 568 -13.33 38.88 23.62
N GLN A 569 -12.05 39.20 23.54
CA GLN A 569 -11.58 40.54 23.16
C GLN A 569 -12.01 40.90 21.74
N MET A 570 -11.85 39.98 20.77
CA MET A 570 -12.25 40.18 19.38
C MET A 570 -13.73 40.49 19.21
N ILE A 571 -14.58 39.72 19.90
CA ILE A 571 -16.04 39.90 19.84
C ILE A 571 -16.55 40.97 20.81
N LYS A 572 -15.65 41.68 21.52
CA LYS A 572 -15.97 42.70 22.53
C LYS A 572 -16.94 42.19 23.60
N HIS A 573 -16.70 40.98 24.10
CA HIS A 573 -17.60 40.26 25.02
C HIS A 573 -19.02 40.05 24.48
N GLY A 574 -19.17 40.01 23.15
CA GLY A 574 -20.37 39.58 22.45
C GLY A 574 -20.68 38.10 22.65
N VAL A 575 -21.78 37.64 22.06
CA VAL A 575 -22.28 36.29 22.22
C VAL A 575 -21.63 35.34 21.22
N ALA A 576 -21.13 34.20 21.70
CA ALA A 576 -20.65 33.09 20.89
C ALA A 576 -20.85 31.76 21.64
N ASN A 577 -21.36 30.74 20.95
CA ASN A 577 -21.63 29.43 21.53
C ASN A 577 -20.54 28.41 21.19
N PRO A 578 -20.30 27.41 22.05
CA PRO A 578 -19.53 26.24 21.64
C PRO A 578 -20.23 25.54 20.46
N ALA A 579 -19.48 25.23 19.40
CA ALA A 579 -20.04 24.62 18.21
C ALA A 579 -20.58 23.21 18.49
N THR A 580 -21.68 22.85 17.85
CA THR A 580 -22.23 21.50 17.90
C THR A 580 -21.70 20.66 16.73
N PHE A 581 -21.37 19.39 17.00
CA PHE A 581 -20.76 18.48 16.03
C PHE A 581 -21.67 17.27 15.73
N PRO A 582 -21.74 16.79 14.47
CA PRO A 582 -21.06 17.31 13.29
C PRO A 582 -21.58 18.71 12.92
N LEU A 583 -20.69 19.59 12.44
CA LEU A 583 -21.05 20.97 12.11
C LEU A 583 -22.23 20.98 11.12
N GLY A 584 -23.31 21.68 11.47
CA GLY A 584 -24.52 21.75 10.66
C GLY A 584 -24.27 22.24 9.23
N GLN A 585 -25.11 21.81 8.27
CA GLN A 585 -25.07 22.36 6.93
C GLN A 585 -25.47 23.85 6.96
N PRO A 586 -24.77 24.74 6.22
CA PRO A 586 -25.07 26.17 6.22
C PRO A 586 -26.48 26.53 5.74
N PHE A 587 -27.26 25.57 5.21
CA PHE A 587 -28.53 25.81 4.50
C PHE A 587 -29.81 25.31 5.18
N ASN A 588 -29.78 24.72 6.37
CA ASN A 588 -31.02 24.16 6.95
C ASN A 588 -31.83 25.11 7.85
N ASP A 589 -31.26 26.19 8.36
CA ASP A 589 -32.01 27.26 9.02
C ASP A 589 -31.58 28.61 8.47
N SER A 590 -32.31 29.13 7.48
CA SER A 590 -32.01 30.41 6.81
C SER A 590 -32.36 31.64 7.67
N ASN A 591 -32.84 31.45 8.90
CA ASN A 591 -33.43 32.51 9.72
C ASN A 591 -32.76 32.73 11.08
N THR A 592 -31.61 32.14 11.37
CA THR A 592 -30.98 32.21 12.70
C THR A 592 -29.71 33.05 12.73
N TRP A 593 -29.59 33.90 13.75
CA TRP A 593 -28.34 34.55 14.13
C TRP A 593 -27.49 33.52 14.86
N ALA A 594 -26.33 33.16 14.30
CA ALA A 594 -25.46 32.14 14.88
C ALA A 594 -24.02 32.62 14.88
N ARG A 595 -23.39 32.50 16.05
CA ARG A 595 -21.94 32.66 16.19
C ARG A 595 -21.41 31.53 17.05
N ASP A 596 -20.68 30.62 16.42
CA ASP A 596 -20.20 29.39 17.05
C ASP A 596 -18.67 29.34 17.04
N TYR A 597 -18.07 28.71 18.03
CA TYR A 597 -16.62 28.52 18.10
C TYR A 597 -16.22 27.08 18.43
N PHE A 598 -15.03 26.70 17.99
CA PHE A 598 -14.35 25.49 18.45
C PHE A 598 -12.84 25.72 18.48
N LEU A 599 -12.15 24.89 19.25
CA LEU A 599 -10.70 24.83 19.36
C LEU A 599 -10.19 23.60 18.62
N ILE A 600 -9.03 23.71 17.99
CA ILE A 600 -8.39 22.61 17.26
C ILE A 600 -6.87 22.71 17.37
N GLY A 601 -6.18 21.58 17.43
CA GLY A 601 -4.73 21.53 17.66
C GLY A 601 -4.39 21.05 19.06
N HIS A 602 -3.09 21.00 19.39
CA HIS A 602 -2.61 20.58 20.70
C HIS A 602 -1.57 21.54 21.27
N GLY A 603 -1.73 21.91 22.55
CA GLY A 603 -0.85 22.86 23.24
C GLY A 603 -0.71 24.18 22.48
N VAL A 604 0.51 24.72 22.42
CA VAL A 604 0.82 25.99 21.75
C VAL A 604 0.47 26.01 20.27
N LYS A 605 0.29 24.86 19.60
CA LYS A 605 -0.07 24.75 18.16
C LYS A 605 -1.57 24.87 17.90
N SER A 606 -2.36 25.15 18.94
CA SER A 606 -3.81 25.24 18.87
C SER A 606 -4.28 26.58 18.29
N VAL A 607 -5.45 26.54 17.65
CA VAL A 607 -6.18 27.72 17.20
C VAL A 607 -7.64 27.64 17.62
N VAL A 608 -8.27 28.79 17.83
CA VAL A 608 -9.74 28.91 17.96
C VAL A 608 -10.31 29.37 16.64
N VAL A 609 -11.36 28.69 16.18
CA VAL A 609 -12.08 29.01 14.95
C VAL A 609 -13.44 29.59 15.33
N LEU A 610 -13.76 30.76 14.77
CA LEU A 610 -15.02 31.47 14.94
C LEU A 610 -15.82 31.47 13.64
N MET A 611 -17.08 31.10 13.75
CA MET A 611 -18.03 30.95 12.66
C MET A 611 -19.19 31.91 12.87
N THR A 612 -19.39 32.89 11.98
CA THR A 612 -20.47 33.89 12.11
C THR A 612 -21.42 33.83 10.92
N LYS A 613 -22.73 33.73 11.19
CA LYS A 613 -23.81 33.71 10.20
C LYS A 613 -24.96 34.63 10.63
N SER A 614 -25.50 35.37 9.67
CA SER A 614 -26.66 36.26 9.86
C SER A 614 -27.82 35.78 8.97
N PRO A 615 -29.09 35.92 9.41
CA PRO A 615 -30.26 35.65 8.56
C PRO A 615 -30.30 36.52 7.30
N ALA A 616 -29.68 37.70 7.36
CA ALA A 616 -29.73 38.68 6.28
C ALA A 616 -28.84 38.30 5.08
N GLN A 617 -27.96 37.29 5.22
CA GLN A 617 -27.00 36.89 4.20
C GLN A 617 -26.90 35.37 4.10
N TRP A 618 -26.78 34.87 2.87
CA TRP A 618 -26.65 33.43 2.60
C TRP A 618 -25.22 32.90 2.84
N VAL A 619 -24.31 33.77 3.28
CA VAL A 619 -22.88 33.49 3.38
C VAL A 619 -22.46 33.53 4.85
N GLN A 620 -21.64 32.57 5.25
CA GLN A 620 -20.99 32.51 6.56
C GLN A 620 -19.57 33.09 6.48
N ARG A 621 -19.12 33.79 7.53
CA ARG A 621 -17.73 34.23 7.68
C ARG A 621 -17.01 33.37 8.71
N ILE A 622 -15.76 33.01 8.42
CA ILE A 622 -14.94 32.09 9.23
C ILE A 622 -13.61 32.77 9.53
N HIS A 623 -13.26 32.83 10.80
CA HIS A 623 -12.02 33.40 11.30
C HIS A 623 -11.28 32.38 12.17
N SER A 624 -9.95 32.47 12.26
CA SER A 624 -9.15 31.66 13.17
C SER A 624 -8.11 32.52 13.88
N PHE A 625 -7.82 32.19 15.13
CA PHE A 625 -6.91 32.93 16.01
C PHE A 625 -5.97 31.96 16.74
N HIS A 626 -4.75 32.40 17.02
CA HIS A 626 -3.70 31.59 17.66
C HIS A 626 -3.18 32.26 18.95
N SER A 627 -2.69 31.46 19.89
CA SER A 627 -2.31 31.91 21.25
C SER A 627 -1.04 32.74 21.34
N ASP A 628 -0.17 32.67 20.33
CA ASP A 628 1.18 33.25 20.42
C ASP A 628 1.19 34.78 20.34
N LYS A 629 0.08 35.39 19.90
CA LYS A 629 -0.02 36.84 19.72
C LYS A 629 -1.46 37.28 19.86
N GLU A 630 -1.68 38.37 20.60
CA GLU A 630 -2.96 39.06 20.64
C GLU A 630 -3.44 39.43 19.23
N PRO A 631 -4.78 39.45 19.01
CA PRO A 631 -5.34 39.83 17.71
C PRO A 631 -4.84 41.21 17.26
N SER A 632 -4.33 41.30 16.04
CA SER A 632 -3.81 42.57 15.52
C SER A 632 -4.93 43.55 15.18
N GLU A 633 -4.63 44.85 15.14
CA GLU A 633 -5.57 45.88 14.68
C GLU A 633 -6.11 45.59 13.27
N GLU A 634 -5.28 45.01 12.39
CA GLU A 634 -5.69 44.60 11.05
C GLU A 634 -6.71 43.45 11.08
N GLN A 635 -6.49 42.45 11.93
CA GLN A 635 -7.44 41.35 12.14
C GLN A 635 -8.76 41.84 12.71
N ILE A 636 -8.70 42.76 13.69
CA ILE A 636 -9.88 43.42 14.27
C ILE A 636 -10.63 44.24 13.22
N SER A 637 -9.93 45.02 12.40
CA SER A 637 -10.52 45.83 11.33
C SER A 637 -11.23 44.95 10.30
N LYS A 638 -10.58 43.87 9.85
CA LYS A 638 -11.16 42.88 8.93
C LYS A 638 -12.39 42.20 9.51
N PHE A 639 -12.33 41.75 10.76
CA PHE A 639 -13.48 41.16 11.45
C PHE A 639 -14.67 42.13 11.51
N ASN A 640 -14.44 43.39 11.89
CA ASN A 640 -15.50 44.40 11.93
C ASN A 640 -16.06 44.71 10.53
N HIS A 641 -15.25 44.66 9.49
CA HIS A 641 -15.71 44.79 8.11
C HIS A 641 -16.63 43.64 7.72
N ASP A 642 -16.22 42.40 8.00
CA ASP A 642 -17.01 41.19 7.75
C ASP A 642 -18.35 41.19 8.50
N LEU A 643 -18.39 41.67 9.75
CA LEU A 643 -19.64 41.83 10.50
C LEU A 643 -20.60 42.84 9.84
N LYS A 644 -20.07 43.95 9.28
CA LYS A 644 -20.89 44.93 8.56
C LYS A 644 -21.48 44.34 7.28
N GLU A 645 -20.68 43.58 6.52
CA GLU A 645 -21.16 42.89 5.32
C GLU A 645 -22.24 41.85 5.65
N LEU A 646 -22.07 41.11 6.75
CA LEU A 646 -23.07 40.17 7.26
C LEU A 646 -24.33 40.85 7.81
N LYS A 647 -24.32 42.18 7.96
CA LYS A 647 -25.35 42.93 8.70
C LYS A 647 -25.56 42.33 10.09
N TRP A 648 -24.45 42.03 10.78
CA TRP A 648 -24.48 41.42 12.10
C TRP A 648 -25.20 42.31 13.13
N ASP A 649 -26.10 41.73 13.92
CA ASP A 649 -26.84 42.39 15.00
C ASP A 649 -26.63 41.64 16.32
N GLU A 650 -25.86 42.23 17.22
CA GLU A 650 -25.42 41.59 18.46
C GLU A 650 -26.56 41.39 19.47
N GLU A 651 -27.55 42.29 19.48
CA GLU A 651 -28.69 42.24 20.40
C GLU A 651 -29.64 41.12 19.99
N LYS A 652 -29.99 41.04 18.70
CA LYS A 652 -30.83 39.95 18.17
C LYS A 652 -30.17 38.58 18.26
N ALA A 653 -28.85 38.54 18.09
CA ALA A 653 -28.09 37.30 18.29
C ALA A 653 -28.20 36.82 19.75
N ARG A 654 -28.12 37.73 20.72
CA ARG A 654 -28.29 37.42 22.14
C ARG A 654 -29.67 36.87 22.44
N GLU A 655 -30.72 37.52 21.94
CA GLU A 655 -32.11 37.06 22.09
C GLU A 655 -32.34 35.65 21.52
N CYS A 656 -31.76 35.34 20.35
CA CYS A 656 -31.85 34.01 19.75
C CYS A 656 -31.17 32.93 20.59
N ILE A 657 -30.02 33.27 21.18
CA ILE A 657 -29.20 32.33 21.96
C ILE A 657 -29.84 32.06 23.33
N ASP A 658 -30.37 33.09 23.99
CA ASP A 658 -31.10 32.93 25.25
C ASP A 658 -32.38 32.09 25.06
N HIS A 659 -33.08 32.26 23.93
CA HIS A 659 -34.25 31.45 23.59
C HIS A 659 -33.89 29.97 23.32
N TYR A 660 -32.75 29.71 22.68
CA TYR A 660 -32.27 28.35 22.42
C TYR A 660 -31.87 27.62 23.72
N ILE A 661 -31.16 28.29 24.63
CA ILE A 661 -30.75 27.72 25.93
C ILE A 661 -31.98 27.38 26.79
N HIS A 662 -33.00 28.24 26.81
CA HIS A 662 -34.24 27.96 27.55
C HIS A 662 -35.11 26.85 26.95
N SER A 663 -34.95 26.53 25.66
CA SER A 663 -35.70 25.45 24.99
C SER A 663 -35.11 24.04 25.17
N GLN A 664 -33.88 23.92 25.68
CA GLN A 664 -33.11 22.66 25.78
C GLN A 664 -32.87 22.19 27.22
N LEU A 665 -33.32 22.92 28.24
CA LEU A 665 -33.29 22.48 29.63
C LEU A 665 -34.61 21.73 29.93
N PRO A 666 -34.58 20.43 30.29
CA PRO A 666 -35.79 19.75 30.78
C PRO A 666 -36.15 20.31 32.17
N GLU A 667 -37.44 20.53 32.43
CA GLU A 667 -37.96 20.69 33.79
C GLU A 667 -37.69 19.45 34.65
#